data_AF-A0A8U0U2I5-F1
#
_entry.id   AF-A0A8U0U2I5-F1
#
_cell.length_a   1.000
_cell.length_b   1.000
_cell.length_c   1.000
_cell.angle_alpha   90.00
_cell.angle_beta   90.00
_cell.angle_gamma   90.00
#
_symmetry.space_group_name_H-M   'P 1'
#
loop_
_entity.id
_entity.type
_entity.pdbx_description
1 polymer ?
#
loop_
_entity_poly.entity_id
_entity_poly.type
_entity_poly.pdbx_seq_one_letter_code
_entity_poly.pdbx_strand_id
1 'polypeptide(L)'
;MEEGDMDHIAADVQQAQKCTLVCESSQGTPNDKDNSPLTGAVFKNPVCKVYKFQTVDSKWMLVREQMEECTLSFSIPRQLLHLYIQEDMRRIQELRDLGELSPHWDNLRKEVIGRYGQVIAAYQETLAELNKITGPSFKPSCSKAQRYLEFIPINLHTQRMRVTCPRQTDAFYDVITVGAPAAHFQGFKGGGLQRLLSRHEAEKKSFSTAYQCIYYSPEHTAKAQEVLHSVGHLQPLISGLADQLLQAAQQHSMAGLREALKTLAGKTEQFVHALKDELVKSALLALHAAQPGYVTKNQNQTLPGHQGHSHQDHQSPSQRGQQGQSPPQNPGHSPGQPSATDNPVVVCNNVDGGSQTAPIREDGQAPLKRQDSIPCHKEYDEEEWDRVWADVAKSLNCVIAMVDKLQEQEPINNNQEQPIPKQVLADVITSHNPEGDWREQLCPLVVRLKECVAEVVVRARRAMTFVLLQEAACSIPQGLFLKQRRDVVFSQALAALACGFVMRLYAGMEDKGFLRQLHLVGLVAQFESLLSTYSEEIGMLEDMEVGISDLHRVAFKITQAKTDDPCDLQPVVIGRRNHYTVEVPLPRLVFQTLPHEIKEGKALQVYPVLFNVGINEQQTIADRSAMFSNPDGPERFTWNPGPECSDEEEKECGDTVARWNDLPTAERDQVHQL
;
A
#
# COMPACT_ATOMS: atom_id res chain seq x y z
N MET A 1 11.21 -44.78 65.46
CA MET A 1 11.48 -43.76 66.48
C MET A 1 10.82 -42.51 65.92
N GLU A 2 9.66 -42.19 66.49
CA GLU A 2 8.88 -40.96 66.40
C GLU A 2 8.69 -40.30 65.02
N GLU A 3 7.55 -40.61 64.40
CA GLU A 3 6.76 -39.66 63.62
C GLU A 3 6.23 -38.56 64.57
N GLY A 4 6.30 -37.30 64.14
CA GLY A 4 5.76 -36.14 64.84
C GLY A 4 5.12 -35.17 63.85
N ASP A 5 3.82 -34.94 64.08
CA ASP A 5 2.84 -34.03 63.47
C ASP A 5 3.32 -32.83 62.64
N MET A 6 2.59 -32.59 61.54
CA MET A 6 2.15 -31.23 61.23
C MET A 6 0.71 -31.27 60.69
N ASP A 7 -0.15 -30.55 61.41
CA ASP A 7 -1.60 -30.61 61.40
C ASP A 7 -2.30 -30.39 60.05
N HIS A 8 -3.40 -31.12 59.90
CA HIS A 8 -4.45 -30.92 58.91
C HIS A 8 -5.18 -29.58 59.10
N ILE A 9 -5.19 -28.73 58.07
CA ILE A 9 -6.28 -27.78 57.83
C ILE A 9 -7.04 -28.29 56.60
N ALA A 10 -8.00 -29.19 56.86
CA ALA A 10 -9.06 -29.49 55.90
C ALA A 10 -10.05 -28.32 55.92
N ALA A 11 -9.94 -27.43 54.93
CA ALA A 11 -11.00 -26.49 54.61
C ALA A 11 -11.98 -27.18 53.63
N ASP A 12 -13.25 -27.18 53.99
CA ASP A 12 -14.39 -27.73 53.28
C ASP A 12 -14.37 -27.50 51.76
N VAL A 13 -14.11 -28.56 51.00
CA VAL A 13 -14.44 -28.67 49.56
C VAL A 13 -15.70 -29.55 49.43
N GLN A 14 -16.79 -29.13 50.07
CA GLN A 14 -18.11 -29.77 49.92
C GLN A 14 -19.16 -28.78 49.41
N GLN A 15 -18.92 -28.17 48.24
CA GLN A 15 -19.92 -27.81 47.23
C GLN A 15 -19.26 -27.14 46.02
N ALA A 16 -18.29 -27.80 45.39
CA ALA A 16 -17.86 -27.39 44.07
C ALA A 16 -19.05 -27.64 43.10
N GLN A 17 -19.61 -26.57 42.54
CA GLN A 17 -20.59 -26.64 41.45
C GLN A 17 -20.02 -27.55 40.35
N LYS A 18 -20.56 -28.77 40.23
CA LYS A 18 -20.11 -29.78 39.25
C LYS A 18 -20.40 -29.29 37.83
N CYS A 19 -19.43 -28.62 37.20
CA CYS A 19 -19.40 -28.47 35.75
C CYS A 19 -19.36 -29.87 35.13
N THR A 20 -20.37 -30.22 34.34
CA THR A 20 -20.44 -31.52 33.66
C THR A 20 -20.41 -31.28 32.15
N LEU A 21 -19.40 -31.81 31.46
CA LEU A 21 -19.37 -31.86 30.00
C LEU A 21 -20.51 -32.75 29.53
N VAL A 22 -21.42 -32.21 28.72
CA VAL A 22 -22.63 -32.89 28.28
C VAL A 22 -22.36 -33.70 27.01
N CYS A 23 -21.65 -33.11 26.04
CA CYS A 23 -21.25 -33.79 24.82
C CYS A 23 -20.06 -33.07 24.15
N GLU A 24 -19.28 -33.84 23.39
CA GLU A 24 -18.25 -33.37 22.47
C GLU A 24 -18.60 -33.94 21.10
N SER A 25 -18.76 -33.08 20.09
CA SER A 25 -19.09 -33.50 18.72
C SER A 25 -18.11 -32.88 17.74
N SER A 26 -17.42 -33.72 16.97
CA SER A 26 -16.54 -33.33 15.86
C SER A 26 -17.28 -33.11 14.53
N GLN A 27 -18.60 -33.39 14.51
CA GLN A 27 -19.51 -33.08 13.40
C GLN A 27 -20.79 -32.51 14.00
N GLY A 28 -21.16 -31.30 13.58
CA GLY A 28 -22.35 -30.61 14.09
C GLY A 28 -23.59 -31.50 14.04
N THR A 29 -24.36 -31.52 15.12
CA THR A 29 -25.63 -32.25 15.15
C THR A 29 -26.58 -31.74 14.05
N PRO A 30 -27.30 -32.59 13.30
CA PRO A 30 -28.07 -32.18 12.12
C PRO A 30 -29.29 -31.28 12.41
N ASN A 31 -29.51 -30.88 13.66
CA ASN A 31 -30.75 -30.26 14.12
C ASN A 31 -30.59 -28.81 14.62
N ASP A 32 -29.45 -28.17 14.37
CA ASP A 32 -29.31 -26.74 14.58
C ASP A 32 -29.87 -25.95 13.39
N LYS A 33 -30.95 -25.21 13.65
CA LYS A 33 -31.45 -24.17 12.75
C LYS A 33 -30.47 -23.00 12.54
N ASP A 34 -29.32 -23.01 13.22
CA ASP A 34 -28.35 -21.90 13.26
C ASP A 34 -27.20 -22.01 12.27
N ASN A 35 -27.09 -23.12 11.52
CA ASN A 35 -26.20 -23.19 10.35
C ASN A 35 -26.86 -22.44 9.17
N SER A 36 -26.87 -21.11 9.26
CA SER A 36 -27.24 -20.29 8.12
C SER A 36 -26.30 -20.60 6.93
N PRO A 37 -26.81 -20.70 5.69
CA PRO A 37 -25.96 -20.89 4.51
C PRO A 37 -24.88 -19.79 4.36
N LEU A 38 -25.07 -18.66 5.05
CA LEU A 38 -24.14 -17.52 5.15
C LEU A 38 -22.81 -17.88 5.83
N THR A 39 -22.86 -18.60 6.96
CA THR A 39 -21.65 -18.92 7.75
C THR A 39 -20.82 -20.02 7.10
N GLY A 40 -21.49 -21.02 6.49
CA GLY A 40 -20.82 -22.18 5.87
C GLY A 40 -19.97 -21.86 4.64
N ALA A 41 -20.08 -20.65 4.07
CA ALA A 41 -19.18 -20.20 3.02
C ALA A 41 -17.76 -19.95 3.57
N VAL A 42 -17.66 -19.25 4.70
CA VAL A 42 -16.40 -18.72 5.24
C VAL A 42 -15.85 -19.56 6.40
N PHE A 43 -16.73 -20.14 7.21
CA PHE A 43 -16.37 -20.92 8.39
C PHE A 43 -16.65 -22.40 8.16
N LYS A 44 -15.66 -23.23 8.48
CA LYS A 44 -15.68 -24.67 8.20
C LYS A 44 -15.17 -25.48 9.39
N ASN A 45 -15.46 -26.78 9.36
CA ASN A 45 -14.97 -27.76 10.33
C ASN A 45 -15.29 -27.38 11.79
N PRO A 46 -16.57 -27.12 12.15
CA PRO A 46 -16.93 -26.75 13.50
C PRO A 46 -16.63 -27.88 14.50
N VAL A 47 -15.93 -27.53 15.57
CA VAL A 47 -15.73 -28.37 16.75
C VAL A 47 -16.54 -27.78 17.89
N CYS A 48 -17.39 -28.60 18.52
CA CYS A 48 -18.34 -28.13 19.52
C CYS A 48 -18.22 -28.89 20.84
N LYS A 49 -18.24 -28.15 21.95
CA LYS A 49 -18.35 -28.64 23.32
C LYS A 49 -19.51 -27.97 24.04
N VAL A 50 -20.30 -28.75 24.76
CA VAL A 50 -21.42 -28.23 25.56
C VAL A 50 -21.22 -28.55 27.02
N TYR A 51 -21.24 -27.51 27.84
CA TYR A 51 -21.11 -27.56 29.28
C TYR A 51 -22.43 -27.16 29.92
N LYS A 52 -22.64 -27.65 31.14
CA LYS A 52 -23.82 -27.34 31.93
C LYS A 52 -23.39 -26.83 33.29
N PHE A 53 -23.89 -25.67 33.66
CA PHE A 53 -23.60 -24.98 34.91
C PHE A 53 -24.89 -24.78 35.69
N GLN A 54 -24.81 -24.91 37.02
CA GLN A 54 -25.91 -24.56 37.89
C GLN A 54 -25.79 -23.08 38.26
N THR A 55 -26.83 -22.30 37.94
CA THR A 55 -26.92 -20.88 38.30
C THR A 55 -27.21 -20.72 39.79
N VAL A 56 -27.04 -19.49 40.30
CA VAL A 56 -27.29 -19.15 41.71
C VAL A 56 -28.72 -19.45 42.15
N ASP A 57 -29.70 -19.37 41.24
CA ASP A 57 -31.10 -19.73 41.48
C ASP A 57 -31.40 -21.23 41.24
N SER A 58 -30.36 -22.07 41.26
CA SER A 58 -30.41 -23.53 41.08
C SER A 58 -30.97 -24.00 39.74
N LYS A 59 -31.06 -23.13 38.74
CA LYS A 59 -31.43 -23.49 37.37
C LYS A 59 -30.21 -23.92 36.59
N TRP A 60 -30.47 -24.52 35.44
CA TRP A 60 -29.42 -25.01 34.57
C TRP A 60 -29.16 -24.02 33.44
N MET A 61 -27.94 -23.52 33.39
CA MET A 61 -27.38 -22.78 32.26
C MET A 61 -26.61 -23.74 31.36
N LEU A 62 -26.77 -23.60 30.06
CA LEU A 62 -26.00 -24.32 29.05
C LEU A 62 -25.01 -23.37 28.41
N VAL A 63 -23.75 -23.77 28.33
CA VAL A 63 -22.70 -23.02 27.65
C VAL A 63 -22.18 -23.90 26.53
N ARG A 64 -22.30 -23.43 25.29
CA ARG A 64 -21.79 -24.10 24.11
C ARG A 64 -20.60 -23.32 23.57
N GLU A 65 -19.46 -23.97 23.54
CA GLU A 65 -18.25 -23.47 22.88
C GLU A 65 -18.14 -24.12 21.50
N GLN A 66 -18.02 -23.29 20.47
CA GLN A 66 -17.83 -23.72 19.09
C GLN A 66 -16.57 -23.06 18.53
N MET A 67 -15.66 -23.85 17.99
CA MET A 67 -14.48 -23.36 17.28
C MET A 67 -14.58 -23.75 15.81
N GLU A 68 -14.30 -22.81 14.90
CA GLU A 68 -14.35 -23.02 13.45
C GLU A 68 -13.09 -22.50 12.76
N GLU A 69 -12.67 -23.21 11.71
CA GLU A 69 -11.62 -22.78 10.80
C GLU A 69 -12.16 -21.71 9.85
N CYS A 70 -11.33 -20.72 9.52
CA CYS A 70 -11.70 -19.64 8.61
C CYS A 70 -11.01 -19.78 7.25
N THR A 71 -11.79 -19.94 6.17
CA THR A 71 -11.24 -20.07 4.80
C THR A 71 -10.46 -18.83 4.35
N LEU A 72 -10.71 -17.68 4.97
CA LEU A 72 -9.98 -16.43 4.70
C LEU A 72 -8.50 -16.52 5.06
N SER A 73 -8.12 -17.47 5.92
CA SER A 73 -6.72 -17.78 6.20
C SER A 73 -5.93 -18.05 4.93
N PHE A 74 -6.55 -18.60 3.88
CA PHE A 74 -5.88 -18.86 2.59
C PHE A 74 -6.42 -18.01 1.44
N SER A 75 -7.72 -17.67 1.42
CA SER A 75 -8.28 -16.90 0.31
C SER A 75 -7.75 -15.46 0.28
N ILE A 76 -7.59 -14.80 1.43
CA ILE A 76 -7.06 -13.43 1.49
C ILE A 76 -5.58 -13.38 1.04
N PRO A 77 -4.67 -14.22 1.58
CA PRO A 77 -3.28 -14.26 1.10
C PRO A 77 -3.14 -14.52 -0.40
N ARG A 78 -3.93 -15.44 -0.97
CA ARG A 78 -3.90 -15.71 -2.42
C ARG A 78 -4.30 -14.47 -3.22
N GLN A 79 -5.34 -13.75 -2.79
CA GLN A 79 -5.78 -12.52 -3.47
C GLN A 79 -4.73 -11.41 -3.37
N LEU A 80 -4.16 -11.20 -2.18
CA LEU A 80 -3.09 -10.22 -1.97
C LEU A 80 -1.85 -10.52 -2.83
N LEU A 81 -1.41 -11.78 -2.92
CA LEU A 81 -0.29 -12.17 -3.78
C LEU A 81 -0.54 -11.81 -5.25
N HIS A 82 -1.75 -12.05 -5.77
CA HIS A 82 -2.11 -11.61 -7.12
C HIS A 82 -2.00 -10.08 -7.28
N LEU A 83 -2.54 -9.31 -6.32
CA LEU A 83 -2.46 -7.86 -6.34
C LEU A 83 -1.02 -7.35 -6.26
N TYR A 84 -0.18 -7.96 -5.42
CA TYR A 84 1.23 -7.62 -5.29
C TYR A 84 2.00 -7.85 -6.59
N ILE A 85 1.79 -9.01 -7.22
CA ILE A 85 2.38 -9.35 -8.53
C ILE A 85 1.95 -8.34 -9.58
N GLN A 86 0.65 -8.06 -9.69
CA GLN A 86 0.11 -7.11 -10.68
C GLN A 86 0.66 -5.70 -10.47
N GLU A 87 0.75 -5.24 -9.23
CA GLU A 87 1.30 -3.93 -8.88
C GLU A 87 2.78 -3.82 -9.26
N ASP A 88 3.58 -4.84 -8.94
CA ASP A 88 5.02 -4.84 -9.23
C ASP A 88 5.31 -5.04 -10.74
N MET A 89 4.49 -5.82 -11.46
CA MET A 89 4.55 -5.90 -12.92
C MET A 89 4.26 -4.55 -13.58
N ARG A 90 3.27 -3.80 -13.05
CA ARG A 90 2.95 -2.45 -13.55
C ARG A 90 4.11 -1.48 -13.32
N ARG A 91 4.76 -1.53 -12.16
CA ARG A 91 5.98 -0.75 -11.89
C ARG A 91 7.10 -1.06 -12.88
N ILE A 92 7.35 -2.34 -13.18
CA ILE A 92 8.33 -2.72 -14.21
C ILE A 92 7.97 -2.10 -15.56
N GLN A 93 6.69 -2.11 -15.95
CA GLN A 93 6.26 -1.52 -17.21
C GLN A 93 6.49 0.00 -17.23
N GLU A 94 6.11 0.70 -16.16
CA GLU A 94 6.36 2.15 -16.01
C GLU A 94 7.85 2.49 -16.14
N LEU A 95 8.73 1.70 -15.51
CA LEU A 95 10.18 1.88 -15.63
C LEU A 95 10.68 1.67 -17.07
N ARG A 96 10.13 0.71 -17.81
CA ARG A 96 10.45 0.50 -19.24
C ARG A 96 10.00 1.68 -20.10
N ASP A 97 8.88 2.30 -19.75
CA ASP A 97 8.27 3.40 -20.49
C ASP A 97 8.93 4.79 -20.23
N LEU A 98 9.96 4.84 -19.35
CA LEU A 98 10.76 6.04 -19.08
C LEU A 98 11.45 6.64 -20.32
N GLY A 99 11.62 5.84 -21.38
CA GLY A 99 12.32 6.25 -22.60
C GLY A 99 13.83 6.05 -22.52
N GLU A 100 14.57 6.81 -23.34
CA GLU A 100 16.02 6.74 -23.42
C GLU A 100 16.68 7.44 -22.22
N LEU A 101 17.61 6.74 -21.58
CA LEU A 101 18.38 7.22 -20.45
C LEU A 101 19.88 7.03 -20.76
N SER A 102 20.74 7.81 -20.12
CA SER A 102 22.18 7.63 -20.22
C SER A 102 22.60 6.24 -19.71
N PRO A 103 23.78 5.71 -20.09
CA PRO A 103 24.19 4.35 -19.72
C PRO A 103 24.15 4.07 -18.21
N HIS A 104 24.51 5.05 -17.37
CA HIS A 104 24.42 4.93 -15.91
C HIS A 104 22.99 4.69 -15.43
N TRP A 105 22.07 5.56 -15.83
CA TRP A 105 20.66 5.49 -15.43
C TRP A 105 19.93 4.29 -16.03
N ASP A 106 20.30 3.88 -17.24
CA ASP A 106 19.74 2.68 -17.87
C ASP A 106 20.20 1.40 -17.16
N ASN A 107 21.46 1.32 -16.73
CA ASN A 107 21.95 0.20 -15.92
C ASN A 107 21.22 0.12 -14.57
N LEU A 108 21.01 1.27 -13.91
CA LEU A 108 20.27 1.34 -12.65
C LEU A 108 18.81 0.93 -12.83
N ARG A 109 18.17 1.37 -13.91
CA ARG A 109 16.83 0.92 -14.31
C ARG A 109 16.77 -0.60 -14.48
N LYS A 110 17.73 -1.19 -15.21
CA LYS A 110 17.79 -2.66 -15.41
C LYS A 110 17.98 -3.39 -14.10
N GLU A 111 18.81 -2.88 -13.20
CA GLU A 111 19.01 -3.45 -11.87
C GLU A 111 17.71 -3.44 -11.06
N VAL A 112 17.04 -2.29 -10.96
CA VAL A 112 15.75 -2.16 -10.25
C VAL A 112 14.68 -3.07 -10.86
N ILE A 113 14.56 -3.13 -12.19
CA ILE A 113 13.66 -4.06 -12.89
C ILE A 113 14.00 -5.52 -12.55
N GLY A 114 15.28 -5.88 -12.55
CA GLY A 114 15.74 -7.22 -12.20
C GLY A 114 15.35 -7.60 -10.78
N ARG A 115 15.49 -6.68 -9.81
CA ARG A 115 15.09 -6.91 -8.43
C ARG A 115 13.57 -7.07 -8.26
N TYR A 116 12.76 -6.23 -8.92
CA TYR A 116 11.30 -6.46 -8.96
C TYR A 116 10.95 -7.81 -9.58
N GLY A 117 11.66 -8.23 -10.63
CA GLY A 117 11.50 -9.54 -11.26
C GLY A 117 11.73 -10.69 -10.28
N GLN A 118 12.73 -10.59 -9.40
CA GLN A 118 13.00 -11.59 -8.36
C GLN A 118 11.86 -11.67 -7.32
N VAL A 119 11.34 -10.53 -6.87
CA VAL A 119 10.21 -10.47 -5.93
C VAL A 119 8.95 -11.07 -6.55
N ILE A 120 8.64 -10.69 -7.79
CA ILE A 120 7.50 -11.24 -8.54
C ILE A 120 7.62 -12.77 -8.67
N ALA A 121 8.81 -13.27 -9.01
CA ALA A 121 9.06 -14.71 -9.10
C ALA A 121 8.83 -15.42 -7.75
N ALA A 122 9.30 -14.83 -6.64
CA ALA A 122 9.08 -15.37 -5.30
C ALA A 122 7.59 -15.40 -4.91
N TYR A 123 6.82 -14.37 -5.26
CA TYR A 123 5.37 -14.34 -5.04
C TYR A 123 4.63 -15.35 -5.92
N GLN A 124 5.03 -15.50 -7.18
CA GLN A 124 4.46 -16.50 -8.09
C GLN A 124 4.74 -17.92 -7.61
N GLU A 125 5.95 -18.22 -7.16
CA GLU A 125 6.31 -19.50 -6.56
C GLU A 125 5.45 -19.80 -5.33
N THR A 126 5.37 -18.84 -4.40
CA THR A 126 4.55 -18.97 -3.19
C THR A 126 3.08 -19.21 -3.53
N LEU A 127 2.53 -18.43 -4.45
CA LEU A 127 1.15 -18.57 -4.91
C LEU A 127 0.88 -19.93 -5.58
N ALA A 128 1.83 -20.42 -6.38
CA ALA A 128 1.74 -21.73 -7.02
C ALA A 128 1.72 -22.86 -5.97
N GLU A 129 2.54 -22.78 -4.93
CA GLU A 129 2.51 -23.73 -3.81
C GLU A 129 1.19 -23.64 -3.04
N LEU A 130 0.72 -22.43 -2.72
CA LEU A 130 -0.56 -22.23 -2.03
C LEU A 130 -1.75 -22.81 -2.81
N ASN A 131 -1.72 -22.78 -4.14
CA ASN A 131 -2.78 -23.36 -4.97
C ASN A 131 -2.79 -24.89 -4.99
N LYS A 132 -1.68 -25.55 -4.63
CA LYS A 132 -1.59 -27.02 -4.52
C LYS A 132 -2.12 -27.54 -3.18
N ILE A 133 -2.20 -26.66 -2.17
CA ILE A 133 -2.63 -27.06 -0.83
C ILE A 133 -4.10 -27.46 -0.86
N THR A 134 -4.34 -28.72 -0.48
CA THR A 134 -5.65 -29.27 -0.16
C THR A 134 -5.61 -29.72 1.30
N GLY A 135 -6.69 -29.51 2.05
CA GLY A 135 -6.74 -29.89 3.48
C GLY A 135 -7.28 -28.75 4.37
N PRO A 136 -6.79 -28.66 5.63
CA PRO A 136 -7.35 -27.74 6.62
C PRO A 136 -7.22 -26.28 6.18
N SER A 137 -8.16 -25.46 6.64
CA SER A 137 -8.25 -24.05 6.27
C SER A 137 -7.44 -23.13 7.19
N PHE A 138 -6.44 -23.65 7.92
CA PHE A 138 -5.54 -22.86 8.76
C PHE A 138 -4.08 -23.35 8.68
N LYS A 139 -3.12 -22.48 9.03
CA LYS A 139 -1.70 -22.85 9.20
C LYS A 139 -1.40 -23.20 10.66
N PRO A 140 -1.00 -24.45 10.97
CA PRO A 140 -0.65 -24.80 12.34
C PRO A 140 0.68 -24.16 12.77
N SER A 141 0.83 -23.88 14.06
CA SER A 141 2.05 -23.27 14.64
C SER A 141 3.33 -24.08 14.39
N CYS A 142 3.25 -25.41 14.32
CA CYS A 142 4.41 -26.26 13.99
C CYS A 142 4.95 -26.03 12.56
N SER A 143 4.14 -25.42 11.68
CA SER A 143 4.53 -25.05 10.31
C SER A 143 4.97 -23.59 10.19
N LYS A 144 5.21 -22.87 11.30
CA LYS A 144 5.56 -21.43 11.29
C LYS A 144 6.81 -21.10 10.47
N ALA A 145 7.78 -22.01 10.42
CA ALA A 145 9.03 -21.85 9.69
C ALA A 145 8.97 -22.29 8.21
N GLN A 146 7.80 -22.62 7.67
CA GLN A 146 7.67 -23.04 6.27
C GLN A 146 7.48 -21.82 5.35
N ARG A 147 8.41 -21.64 4.41
CA ARG A 147 8.43 -20.51 3.48
C ARG A 147 7.16 -20.35 2.67
N TYR A 148 6.67 -21.43 2.06
CA TYR A 148 5.50 -21.40 1.18
C TYR A 148 4.18 -21.06 1.93
N LEU A 149 4.20 -21.06 3.26
CA LEU A 149 3.09 -20.66 4.13
C LEU A 149 3.33 -19.30 4.80
N GLU A 150 4.35 -18.53 4.41
CA GLU A 150 4.75 -17.32 5.13
C GLU A 150 3.62 -16.27 5.19
N PHE A 151 2.79 -16.15 4.16
CA PHE A 151 1.66 -15.21 4.11
C PHE A 151 0.41 -15.65 4.89
N ILE A 152 0.35 -16.92 5.31
CA ILE A 152 -0.83 -17.50 5.95
C ILE A 152 -0.77 -17.22 7.46
N PRO A 153 -1.82 -16.67 8.08
CA PRO A 153 -1.86 -16.45 9.52
C PRO A 153 -1.80 -17.78 10.27
N ILE A 154 -1.04 -17.81 11.36
CA ILE A 154 -0.91 -19.01 12.19
C ILE A 154 -2.17 -19.16 13.04
N ASN A 155 -2.72 -20.37 13.10
CA ASN A 155 -3.84 -20.74 13.98
C ASN A 155 -5.05 -19.81 13.93
N LEU A 156 -5.40 -19.23 12.76
CA LEU A 156 -6.59 -18.39 12.64
C LEU A 156 -7.88 -19.21 12.79
N HIS A 157 -8.62 -18.96 13.87
CA HIS A 157 -9.90 -19.61 14.18
C HIS A 157 -10.90 -18.60 14.73
N THR A 158 -12.17 -18.91 14.56
CA THR A 158 -13.25 -18.26 15.31
C THR A 158 -13.64 -19.13 16.49
N GLN A 159 -14.00 -18.51 17.60
CA GLN A 159 -14.47 -19.16 18.81
C GLN A 159 -15.75 -18.46 19.27
N ARG A 160 -16.86 -19.17 19.25
CA ARG A 160 -18.17 -18.68 19.67
C ARG A 160 -18.60 -19.41 20.93
N MET A 161 -18.85 -18.65 21.99
CA MET A 161 -19.51 -19.14 23.19
C MET A 161 -20.97 -18.67 23.18
N ARG A 162 -21.91 -19.62 23.15
CA ARG A 162 -23.34 -19.37 23.32
C ARG A 162 -23.76 -19.78 24.72
N VAL A 163 -24.37 -18.85 25.44
CA VAL A 163 -24.89 -19.08 26.79
C VAL A 163 -26.41 -19.05 26.75
N THR A 164 -27.03 -20.19 27.05
CA THR A 164 -28.48 -20.35 27.11
C THR A 164 -28.93 -20.47 28.55
N CYS A 165 -29.77 -19.51 28.97
CA CYS A 165 -30.33 -19.43 30.30
C CYS A 165 -31.86 -19.65 30.25
N PRO A 166 -32.48 -20.39 31.18
CA PRO A 166 -33.92 -20.74 31.10
C PRO A 166 -34.90 -19.56 31.15
N ARG A 167 -34.44 -18.35 31.48
CA ARG A 167 -35.27 -17.15 31.68
C ARG A 167 -34.80 -15.93 30.89
N GLN A 168 -33.72 -16.05 30.13
CA GLN A 168 -33.15 -14.94 29.37
C GLN A 168 -32.97 -15.37 27.92
N THR A 169 -32.89 -14.38 27.04
CA THR A 169 -32.43 -14.61 25.67
C THR A 169 -31.01 -15.15 25.69
N ASP A 170 -30.68 -15.98 24.71
CA ASP A 170 -29.32 -16.49 24.55
C ASP A 170 -28.33 -15.32 24.39
N ALA A 171 -27.18 -15.45 25.04
CA ALA A 171 -26.05 -14.54 24.86
C ALA A 171 -24.98 -15.20 23.99
N PHE A 172 -24.34 -14.41 23.13
CA PHE A 172 -23.28 -14.86 22.24
C PHE A 172 -22.01 -14.04 22.48
N TYR A 173 -20.89 -14.73 22.59
CA TYR A 173 -19.56 -14.14 22.75
C TYR A 173 -18.66 -14.70 21.66
N ASP A 174 -18.20 -13.83 20.77
CA ASP A 174 -17.37 -14.21 19.63
C ASP A 174 -15.94 -13.69 19.84
N VAL A 175 -14.97 -14.59 19.68
CA VAL A 175 -13.54 -14.29 19.79
C VAL A 175 -12.84 -14.82 18.56
N ILE A 176 -11.92 -14.03 18.01
CA ILE A 176 -11.03 -14.46 16.94
C ILE A 176 -9.67 -14.72 17.54
N THR A 177 -9.17 -15.94 17.38
CA THR A 177 -7.82 -16.29 17.83
C THR A 177 -6.90 -16.46 16.65
N VAL A 178 -5.72 -15.85 16.72
CA VAL A 178 -4.70 -15.91 15.68
C VAL A 178 -3.33 -15.76 16.32
N GLY A 179 -2.32 -16.44 15.76
CA GLY A 179 -0.93 -16.18 16.11
C GLY A 179 -0.53 -14.77 15.66
N ALA A 180 0.38 -14.14 16.41
CA ALA A 180 0.83 -12.79 16.10
C ALA A 180 1.29 -12.67 14.63
N PRO A 181 0.77 -11.68 13.87
CA PRO A 181 1.27 -11.38 12.53
C PRO A 181 2.78 -11.18 12.55
N ALA A 182 3.54 -12.13 11.99
CA ALA A 182 4.99 -12.13 12.09
C ALA A 182 5.66 -12.94 10.97
N ALA A 183 6.83 -12.49 10.54
CA ALA A 183 7.61 -13.13 9.48
C ALA A 183 8.56 -14.21 10.05
N HIS A 184 7.99 -15.24 10.67
CA HIS A 184 8.76 -16.31 11.34
C HIS A 184 9.83 -16.98 10.46
N PHE A 185 9.56 -17.17 9.17
CA PHE A 185 10.52 -17.74 8.22
C PHE A 185 11.78 -16.86 8.07
N GLN A 186 11.63 -15.53 8.17
CA GLN A 186 12.73 -14.57 8.04
C GLN A 186 13.51 -14.36 9.35
N GLY A 187 12.90 -14.70 10.50
CA GLY A 187 13.50 -14.61 11.82
C GLY A 187 13.65 -13.19 12.36
N PHE A 188 14.21 -13.08 13.58
CA PHE A 188 14.20 -11.85 14.39
C PHE A 188 15.58 -11.43 14.91
N LYS A 189 16.68 -12.02 14.43
CA LYS A 189 18.05 -11.69 14.89
C LYS A 189 18.40 -10.21 14.75
N GLY A 190 17.81 -9.52 13.76
CA GLY A 190 18.01 -8.09 13.51
C GLY A 190 16.98 -7.15 14.15
N GLY A 191 16.02 -7.69 14.92
CA GLY A 191 14.75 -7.04 15.24
C GLY A 191 13.63 -7.41 14.26
N GLY A 192 12.41 -6.98 14.58
CA GLY A 192 11.25 -7.04 13.71
C GLY A 192 11.14 -5.84 12.78
N LEU A 193 10.04 -5.79 12.04
CA LEU A 193 9.85 -4.89 10.90
C LEU A 193 9.98 -3.41 11.28
N GLN A 194 9.40 -2.99 12.41
CA GLN A 194 9.51 -1.60 12.88
C GLN A 194 10.98 -1.14 12.93
N ARG A 195 11.84 -1.89 13.63
CA ARG A 195 13.24 -1.53 13.82
C ARG A 195 14.02 -1.61 12.52
N LEU A 196 13.72 -2.61 11.69
CA LEU A 196 14.35 -2.77 10.39
C LEU A 196 14.01 -1.61 9.44
N LEU A 197 12.77 -1.12 9.45
CA LEU A 197 12.36 0.06 8.68
C LEU A 197 13.08 1.33 9.19
N SER A 198 13.13 1.54 10.51
CA SER A 198 13.84 2.69 11.08
C SER A 198 15.32 2.71 10.73
N ARG A 199 15.99 1.54 10.82
CA ARG A 199 17.40 1.41 10.41
C ARG A 199 17.57 1.69 8.91
N HIS A 200 16.70 1.11 8.09
CA HIS A 200 16.78 1.30 6.64
C HIS A 200 16.64 2.78 6.23
N GLU A 201 15.68 3.50 6.81
CA GLU A 201 15.48 4.92 6.49
C GLU A 201 16.67 5.78 6.92
N ALA A 202 17.31 5.45 8.05
CA ALA A 202 18.52 6.15 8.51
C ALA A 202 19.70 5.98 7.52
N GLU A 203 19.85 4.80 6.93
CA GLU A 203 20.95 4.52 6.00
C GLU A 203 20.68 5.02 4.56
N LYS A 204 19.41 5.21 4.16
CA LYS A 204 18.99 5.63 2.81
C LYS A 204 19.68 6.92 2.32
N LYS A 205 19.95 7.86 3.23
CA LYS A 205 20.67 9.11 2.93
C LYS A 205 22.11 8.85 2.43
N SER A 206 22.81 7.89 3.00
CA SER A 206 24.19 7.55 2.60
C SER A 206 24.26 6.85 1.24
N PHE A 207 23.25 6.06 0.87
CA PHE A 207 23.21 5.35 -0.42
C PHE A 207 22.91 6.25 -1.61
N SER A 208 22.15 7.33 -1.40
CA SER A 208 21.89 8.31 -2.46
C SER A 208 23.18 8.85 -3.07
N THR A 209 24.17 9.16 -2.22
CA THR A 209 25.49 9.63 -2.64
C THR A 209 26.28 8.56 -3.40
N ALA A 210 26.19 7.29 -2.98
CA ALA A 210 26.93 6.19 -3.61
C ALA A 210 26.47 5.90 -5.05
N TYR A 211 25.16 6.03 -5.32
CA TYR A 211 24.56 5.78 -6.64
C TYR A 211 24.38 7.03 -7.51
N GLN A 212 24.91 8.18 -7.05
CA GLN A 212 24.72 9.48 -7.72
C GLN A 212 23.23 9.81 -7.95
N CYS A 213 22.39 9.43 -7.01
CA CYS A 213 20.95 9.66 -7.02
C CYS A 213 20.57 10.86 -6.17
N ILE A 214 19.44 11.50 -6.49
CA ILE A 214 18.85 12.52 -5.63
C ILE A 214 18.08 11.82 -4.51
N TYR A 215 18.33 12.21 -3.27
CA TYR A 215 17.55 11.71 -2.13
C TYR A 215 16.20 12.41 -2.12
N TYR A 216 15.13 11.66 -2.33
CA TYR A 216 13.77 12.11 -2.12
C TYR A 216 13.28 11.64 -0.75
N SER A 217 12.70 12.55 0.03
CA SER A 217 12.09 12.23 1.31
C SER A 217 10.87 11.30 1.11
N PRO A 218 10.42 10.61 2.17
CA PRO A 218 9.16 9.88 2.16
C PRO A 218 7.96 10.73 1.71
N GLU A 219 7.94 12.02 2.05
CA GLU A 219 6.90 12.97 1.62
C GLU A 219 6.95 13.22 0.10
N HIS A 220 8.13 13.45 -0.47
CA HIS A 220 8.29 13.62 -1.92
C HIS A 220 7.90 12.35 -2.69
N THR A 221 8.28 11.18 -2.20
CA THR A 221 7.94 9.90 -2.86
C THR A 221 6.44 9.60 -2.76
N ALA A 222 5.80 9.91 -1.63
CA ALA A 222 4.35 9.86 -1.47
C ALA A 222 3.65 10.84 -2.43
N LYS A 223 4.16 12.07 -2.55
CA LYS A 223 3.63 13.08 -3.47
C LYS A 223 3.77 12.64 -4.93
N ALA A 224 4.90 12.04 -5.33
CA ALA A 224 5.08 11.49 -6.67
C ALA A 224 4.03 10.41 -7.00
N GLN A 225 3.71 9.53 -6.05
CA GLN A 225 2.65 8.52 -6.20
C GLN A 225 1.25 9.15 -6.29
N GLU A 226 0.98 10.22 -5.52
CA GLU A 226 -0.26 10.98 -5.58
C GLU A 226 -0.45 11.66 -6.94
N VAL A 227 0.60 12.29 -7.48
CA VAL A 227 0.60 12.92 -8.82
C VAL A 227 0.33 11.85 -9.89
N LEU A 228 1.03 10.72 -9.86
CA LEU A 228 0.80 9.61 -10.80
C LEU A 228 -0.65 9.10 -10.76
N HIS A 229 -1.24 8.99 -9.57
CA HIS A 229 -2.63 8.61 -9.40
C HIS A 229 -3.58 9.68 -9.96
N SER A 230 -3.37 10.94 -9.61
CA SER A 230 -4.21 12.07 -10.04
C SER A 230 -4.21 12.21 -11.56
N VAL A 231 -3.03 12.17 -12.18
CA VAL A 231 -2.85 12.23 -13.64
C VAL A 231 -3.50 11.01 -14.32
N GLY A 232 -3.30 9.80 -13.76
CA GLY A 232 -3.91 8.58 -14.28
C GLY A 232 -5.44 8.56 -14.21
N HIS A 233 -6.04 9.24 -13.24
CA HIS A 233 -7.48 9.38 -13.10
C HIS A 233 -8.08 10.51 -13.94
N LEU A 234 -7.43 11.68 -13.95
CA LEU A 234 -7.96 12.88 -14.62
C LEU A 234 -7.86 12.80 -16.14
N GLN A 235 -6.80 12.20 -16.70
CA GLN A 235 -6.63 12.07 -18.16
C GLN A 235 -7.83 11.38 -18.86
N PRO A 236 -8.27 10.17 -18.45
CA PRO A 236 -9.41 9.52 -19.11
C PRO A 236 -10.72 10.28 -18.87
N LEU A 237 -10.90 10.93 -17.71
CA LEU A 237 -12.09 11.74 -17.43
C LEU A 237 -12.18 12.97 -18.33
N ILE A 238 -11.10 13.73 -18.47
CA ILE A 238 -11.02 14.87 -19.39
C ILE A 238 -11.30 14.42 -20.82
N SER A 239 -10.70 13.28 -21.22
CA SER A 239 -10.91 12.71 -22.56
C SER A 239 -12.38 12.36 -22.80
N GLY A 240 -13.04 11.71 -21.84
CA GLY A 240 -14.46 11.35 -21.92
C GLY A 240 -15.40 12.57 -21.91
N LEU A 241 -15.10 13.60 -21.10
CA LEU A 241 -15.85 14.85 -21.09
C LEU A 241 -15.71 15.63 -22.41
N ALA A 242 -14.52 15.59 -23.01
CA ALA A 242 -14.27 16.19 -24.30
C ALA A 242 -15.05 15.45 -25.42
N ASP A 243 -15.19 14.13 -25.33
CA ASP A 243 -16.03 13.35 -26.24
C ASP A 243 -17.53 13.63 -26.02
N GLN A 244 -17.97 13.81 -24.76
CA GLN A 244 -19.34 14.24 -24.44
C GLN A 244 -19.65 15.63 -25.01
N LEU A 245 -18.69 16.55 -24.98
CA LEU A 245 -18.83 17.88 -25.59
C LEU A 245 -19.08 17.76 -27.11
N LEU A 246 -18.33 16.89 -27.80
CA LEU A 246 -18.54 16.62 -29.23
C LEU A 246 -19.89 15.94 -29.51
N GLN A 247 -20.35 15.07 -28.61
CA GLN A 247 -21.66 14.43 -28.72
C GLN A 247 -22.80 15.44 -28.53
N ALA A 248 -22.68 16.35 -27.56
CA ALA A 248 -23.64 17.43 -27.35
C ALA A 248 -23.70 18.38 -28.56
N ALA A 249 -22.54 18.65 -29.18
CA ALA A 249 -22.45 19.42 -30.41
C ALA A 249 -23.19 18.73 -31.57
N GLN A 250 -23.02 17.41 -31.74
CA GLN A 250 -23.72 16.62 -32.76
C GLN A 250 -25.24 16.62 -32.60
N GLN A 251 -25.71 16.69 -31.35
CA GLN A 251 -27.13 16.71 -31.01
C GLN A 251 -27.71 18.13 -31.06
N HIS A 252 -26.92 19.15 -31.42
CA HIS A 252 -27.28 20.56 -31.37
C HIS A 252 -27.88 20.99 -30.01
N SER A 253 -27.37 20.42 -28.91
CA SER A 253 -27.86 20.69 -27.56
C SER A 253 -27.00 21.74 -26.85
N MET A 254 -27.41 23.01 -26.86
CA MET A 254 -26.68 24.08 -26.16
C MET A 254 -26.60 23.89 -24.65
N ALA A 255 -27.66 23.35 -24.04
CA ALA A 255 -27.66 23.05 -22.60
C ALA A 255 -26.62 21.97 -22.26
N GLY A 256 -26.57 20.89 -23.04
CA GLY A 256 -25.56 19.84 -22.89
C GLY A 256 -24.14 20.32 -23.18
N LEU A 257 -23.97 21.19 -24.18
CA LEU A 257 -22.68 21.78 -24.53
C LEU A 257 -22.12 22.63 -23.38
N ARG A 258 -22.95 23.47 -22.75
CA ARG A 258 -22.56 24.29 -21.59
C ARG A 258 -22.21 23.44 -20.37
N GLU A 259 -23.00 22.41 -20.09
CA GLU A 259 -22.76 21.53 -18.94
C GLU A 259 -21.47 20.71 -19.12
N ALA A 260 -21.28 20.12 -20.29
CA ALA A 260 -20.07 19.38 -20.64
C ALA A 260 -18.83 20.29 -20.61
N LEU A 261 -18.91 21.51 -21.17
CA LEU A 261 -17.82 22.47 -21.15
C LEU A 261 -17.45 22.91 -19.73
N LYS A 262 -18.46 23.24 -18.90
CA LYS A 262 -18.24 23.63 -17.50
C LYS A 262 -17.52 22.53 -16.72
N THR A 263 -17.95 21.29 -16.90
CA THR A 263 -17.37 20.14 -16.22
C THR A 263 -15.96 19.84 -16.75
N LEU A 264 -15.76 19.92 -18.07
CA LEU A 264 -14.46 19.76 -18.73
C LEU A 264 -13.46 20.80 -18.26
N ALA A 265 -13.85 22.08 -18.20
CA ALA A 265 -13.01 23.18 -17.73
C ALA A 265 -12.58 22.95 -16.28
N GLY A 266 -13.53 22.67 -15.38
CA GLY A 266 -13.23 22.40 -13.97
C GLY A 266 -12.29 21.19 -13.77
N LYS A 267 -12.48 20.10 -14.53
CA LYS A 267 -11.57 18.94 -14.46
C LYS A 267 -10.20 19.20 -15.06
N THR A 268 -10.11 20.04 -16.08
CA THR A 268 -8.84 20.47 -16.68
C THR A 268 -8.07 21.39 -15.73
N GLU A 269 -8.75 22.29 -15.01
CA GLU A 269 -8.14 23.12 -13.97
C GLU A 269 -7.61 22.27 -12.81
N GLN A 270 -8.40 21.30 -12.34
CA GLN A 270 -7.96 20.35 -11.32
C GLN A 270 -6.70 19.57 -11.76
N PHE A 271 -6.65 19.16 -13.02
CA PHE A 271 -5.49 18.49 -13.62
C PHE A 271 -4.25 19.38 -13.64
N VAL A 272 -4.39 20.64 -14.05
CA VAL A 272 -3.28 21.61 -14.04
C VAL A 272 -2.79 21.86 -12.62
N HIS A 273 -3.71 22.02 -11.66
CA HIS A 273 -3.34 22.25 -10.25
C HIS A 273 -2.54 21.08 -9.66
N ALA A 274 -2.93 19.84 -9.95
CA ALA A 274 -2.22 18.64 -9.49
C ALA A 274 -0.76 18.54 -10.00
N LEU A 275 -0.43 19.25 -11.09
CA LEU A 275 0.88 19.23 -11.74
C LEU A 275 1.74 20.47 -11.46
N LYS A 276 1.17 21.50 -10.82
CA LYS A 276 1.88 22.74 -10.41
C LYS A 276 2.74 22.55 -9.16
N ASP A 277 3.18 21.34 -8.90
CA ASP A 277 4.03 21.00 -7.76
C ASP A 277 5.51 21.20 -8.12
N GLU A 278 6.29 21.80 -7.22
CA GLU A 278 7.74 22.01 -7.41
C GLU A 278 8.51 20.68 -7.56
N LEU A 279 7.98 19.59 -6.99
CA LEU A 279 8.50 18.24 -7.23
C LEU A 279 8.42 17.85 -8.70
N VAL A 280 7.34 18.21 -9.40
CA VAL A 280 7.17 17.87 -10.82
C VAL A 280 8.21 18.60 -11.68
N LYS A 281 8.43 19.89 -11.41
CA LYS A 281 9.46 20.69 -12.09
C LYS A 281 10.87 20.15 -11.85
N SER A 282 11.23 19.92 -10.58
CA SER A 282 12.55 19.38 -10.23
C SER A 282 12.79 17.97 -10.78
N ALA A 283 11.77 17.12 -10.84
CA ALA A 283 11.86 15.79 -11.44
C ALA A 283 12.03 15.82 -12.97
N LEU A 284 11.36 16.75 -13.65
CA LEU A 284 11.51 16.95 -15.10
C LEU A 284 12.93 17.39 -15.44
N LEU A 285 13.49 18.33 -14.67
CA LEU A 285 14.89 18.75 -14.76
C LEU A 285 15.84 17.57 -14.58
N ALA A 286 15.64 16.78 -13.52
CA ALA A 286 16.47 15.62 -13.23
C ALA A 286 16.41 14.57 -14.35
N LEU A 287 15.21 14.29 -14.88
CA LEU A 287 15.03 13.36 -15.98
C LEU A 287 15.68 13.87 -17.28
N HIS A 288 15.60 15.17 -17.58
CA HIS A 288 16.27 15.75 -18.74
C HIS A 288 17.80 15.61 -18.64
N ALA A 289 18.37 15.90 -17.48
CA ALA A 289 19.80 15.72 -17.22
C ALA A 289 20.25 14.24 -17.33
N ALA A 290 19.32 13.31 -17.14
CA ALA A 290 19.56 11.87 -17.26
C ALA A 290 19.53 11.33 -18.70
N GLN A 291 19.18 12.14 -19.71
CA GLN A 291 19.11 11.71 -21.10
C GLN A 291 20.50 11.67 -21.79
N PRO A 292 20.71 10.79 -22.79
CA PRO A 292 22.00 10.62 -23.46
C PRO A 292 22.58 11.92 -24.07
N GLY A 293 21.72 12.77 -24.64
CA GLY A 293 22.14 14.00 -25.32
C GLY A 293 22.71 15.10 -24.41
N TYR A 294 22.43 15.05 -23.11
CA TYR A 294 22.90 16.03 -22.13
C TYR A 294 24.34 15.72 -21.66
N VAL A 295 24.66 14.43 -21.47
CA VAL A 295 25.97 13.98 -20.99
C VAL A 295 27.09 14.28 -21.99
N THR A 296 26.82 14.11 -23.29
CA THR A 296 27.79 14.33 -24.38
C THR A 296 28.16 15.81 -24.56
N LYS A 297 27.25 16.75 -24.23
CA LYS A 297 27.52 18.19 -24.33
C LYS A 297 28.44 18.71 -23.22
N ASN A 298 28.29 18.19 -22.00
CA ASN A 298 29.15 18.56 -20.87
C ASN A 298 30.59 18.04 -20.99
N GLN A 299 30.82 16.87 -21.64
CA GLN A 299 32.19 16.39 -21.90
C GLN A 299 32.95 17.25 -22.92
N ASN A 300 32.25 17.89 -23.86
CA ASN A 300 32.85 18.75 -24.88
C ASN A 300 33.17 20.18 -24.38
N GLN A 301 32.67 20.60 -23.21
CA GLN A 301 32.95 21.92 -22.64
C GLN A 301 34.19 21.96 -21.72
N THR A 302 34.87 20.83 -21.47
CA THR A 302 36.04 20.74 -20.56
C THR A 302 37.43 20.86 -21.21
N LEU A 303 37.54 21.31 -22.48
CA LEU A 303 38.84 21.60 -23.11
C LEU A 303 38.91 23.07 -23.54
N PRO A 304 39.60 23.96 -22.81
CA PRO A 304 39.89 25.30 -23.30
C PRO A 304 41.00 25.22 -24.35
N GLY A 305 40.67 25.57 -25.59
CA GLY A 305 41.65 25.74 -26.66
C GLY A 305 42.62 26.88 -26.34
N HIS A 306 43.90 26.65 -26.59
CA HIS A 306 44.86 27.71 -26.86
C HIS A 306 45.08 27.79 -28.37
N GLN A 307 44.54 28.84 -28.98
CA GLN A 307 44.96 29.29 -30.31
C GLN A 307 46.26 30.10 -30.15
N GLY A 308 47.31 29.70 -30.88
CA GLY A 308 48.50 30.50 -31.12
C GLY A 308 48.85 30.43 -32.61
N HIS A 309 48.86 31.58 -33.29
CA HIS A 309 49.18 31.70 -34.71
C HIS A 309 50.70 31.84 -34.97
N SER A 310 51.13 31.21 -36.07
CA SER A 310 52.25 31.50 -37.00
C SER A 310 53.71 31.46 -36.52
N HIS A 311 54.52 30.55 -37.09
CA HIS A 311 55.53 30.88 -38.12
C HIS A 311 56.16 29.61 -38.76
N GLN A 312 56.54 29.73 -40.04
CA GLN A 312 57.24 28.74 -40.88
C GLN A 312 58.68 28.48 -40.42
N ASP A 313 59.18 27.24 -40.58
CA ASP A 313 60.46 26.99 -41.27
C ASP A 313 60.72 25.49 -41.58
N HIS A 314 61.45 25.27 -42.68
CA HIS A 314 61.82 23.99 -43.29
C HIS A 314 62.87 23.18 -42.50
N GLN A 315 62.84 21.84 -42.61
CA GLN A 315 63.87 20.98 -43.23
C GLN A 315 63.74 19.49 -42.84
N SER A 316 63.85 18.61 -43.86
CA SER A 316 64.03 17.15 -43.80
C SER A 316 65.54 16.80 -43.57
N PRO A 317 65.99 15.53 -43.71
CA PRO A 317 65.69 14.26 -43.01
C PRO A 317 67.00 13.58 -42.48
N SER A 318 66.94 12.47 -41.72
CA SER A 318 68.04 11.46 -41.69
C SER A 318 67.71 10.14 -40.97
N GLN A 319 68.31 9.07 -41.52
CA GLN A 319 68.15 7.64 -41.26
C GLN A 319 68.92 7.10 -40.03
N ARG A 320 68.43 5.96 -39.49
CA ARG A 320 69.13 4.72 -39.03
C ARG A 320 68.24 4.05 -37.99
N GLY A 321 68.01 2.74 -37.90
CA GLY A 321 68.62 1.57 -38.52
C GLY A 321 68.65 0.43 -37.50
N GLN A 322 67.94 -0.65 -37.83
CA GLN A 322 68.20 -2.07 -37.49
C GLN A 322 67.88 -2.68 -36.11
N GLN A 323 67.14 -3.81 -36.23
CA GLN A 323 67.28 -5.13 -35.56
C GLN A 323 66.97 -5.22 -34.05
N GLY A 324 66.27 -6.24 -33.54
CA GLY A 324 65.69 -7.45 -34.11
C GLY A 324 65.26 -8.43 -32.99
N GLN A 325 64.48 -9.44 -33.38
CA GLN A 325 64.36 -10.79 -32.78
C GLN A 325 63.48 -11.02 -31.52
N SER A 326 62.33 -11.67 -31.75
CA SER A 326 61.71 -12.72 -30.92
C SER A 326 62.53 -14.03 -31.03
N PRO A 327 62.39 -15.09 -30.18
CA PRO A 327 61.26 -16.08 -30.25
C PRO A 327 61.03 -16.88 -28.90
N PRO A 328 60.48 -18.14 -28.84
CA PRO A 328 59.06 -18.53 -28.96
C PRO A 328 58.51 -19.65 -27.98
N GLN A 329 57.19 -19.90 -28.02
CA GLN A 329 56.39 -21.18 -28.04
C GLN A 329 56.36 -22.28 -26.91
N ASN A 330 55.13 -22.50 -26.35
CA ASN A 330 54.26 -23.73 -26.21
C ASN A 330 54.70 -25.01 -25.40
N PRO A 331 53.82 -26.04 -25.16
CA PRO A 331 52.35 -26.15 -24.84
C PRO A 331 51.98 -27.26 -23.78
N GLY A 332 50.68 -27.46 -23.42
CA GLY A 332 50.20 -28.81 -22.94
C GLY A 332 48.88 -28.97 -22.11
N HIS A 333 47.82 -29.50 -22.75
CA HIS A 333 46.77 -30.48 -22.34
C HIS A 333 45.72 -30.32 -21.19
N SER A 334 44.45 -30.59 -21.56
CA SER A 334 43.19 -30.87 -20.78
C SER A 334 43.04 -32.39 -20.43
N PRO A 335 41.94 -32.97 -19.87
CA PRO A 335 40.62 -32.45 -19.40
C PRO A 335 40.05 -33.05 -18.07
N GLY A 336 38.90 -32.53 -17.55
CA GLY A 336 38.07 -33.21 -16.53
C GLY A 336 36.93 -32.34 -15.93
N GLN A 337 35.70 -32.86 -15.94
CA GLN A 337 34.47 -32.36 -15.27
C GLN A 337 33.88 -33.53 -14.44
N PRO A 338 32.82 -33.39 -13.60
CA PRO A 338 32.24 -32.21 -12.90
C PRO A 338 31.91 -32.48 -11.39
N SER A 339 31.62 -31.46 -10.57
CA SER A 339 30.54 -31.47 -9.52
C SER A 339 30.54 -30.25 -8.56
N ALA A 340 29.31 -29.82 -8.25
CA ALA A 340 28.73 -29.30 -7.00
C ALA A 340 29.26 -28.03 -6.28
N THR A 341 28.30 -27.10 -6.11
CA THR A 341 28.02 -26.21 -4.95
C THR A 341 29.14 -25.37 -4.34
N ASP A 342 28.97 -24.03 -4.35
CA ASP A 342 29.37 -23.21 -3.19
C ASP A 342 28.70 -21.82 -3.17
N ASN A 343 28.12 -21.49 -2.01
CA ASN A 343 27.73 -20.15 -1.56
C ASN A 343 28.90 -19.58 -0.73
N PRO A 344 29.32 -18.31 -0.87
CA PRO A 344 30.32 -17.77 0.04
C PRO A 344 29.67 -17.07 1.24
N VAL A 345 29.95 -17.62 2.42
CA VAL A 345 29.93 -16.95 3.72
C VAL A 345 31.14 -16.00 3.78
N VAL A 346 30.94 -14.73 4.15
CA VAL A 346 32.05 -13.83 4.51
C VAL A 346 31.92 -13.44 5.98
N VAL A 347 32.94 -13.85 6.73
CA VAL A 347 33.17 -13.65 8.16
C VAL A 347 33.71 -12.23 8.40
N CYS A 348 33.11 -11.51 9.35
CA CYS A 348 33.61 -10.23 9.84
C CYS A 348 34.50 -10.44 11.06
N ASN A 349 35.69 -9.83 11.07
CA ASN A 349 36.56 -9.71 12.23
C ASN A 349 37.20 -8.31 12.22
N ASN A 350 36.96 -7.50 13.26
CA ASN A 350 37.97 -7.15 14.27
C ASN A 350 37.54 -6.04 15.24
N VAL A 351 38.17 -6.11 16.41
CA VAL A 351 37.88 -5.51 17.72
C VAL A 351 38.71 -4.24 17.99
N ASP A 352 38.25 -3.46 18.96
CA ASP A 352 38.73 -2.20 19.58
C ASP A 352 40.24 -2.02 19.87
N GLY A 353 40.63 -0.73 20.02
CA GLY A 353 41.77 -0.31 20.86
C GLY A 353 42.46 0.98 20.39
N GLY A 354 42.29 2.10 21.11
CA GLY A 354 42.77 3.44 20.73
C GLY A 354 44.24 3.76 21.04
N SER A 355 44.72 4.90 20.52
CA SER A 355 45.81 5.74 21.05
C SER A 355 45.93 7.06 20.25
N GLN A 356 46.16 8.16 20.96
CA GLN A 356 46.28 9.55 20.47
C GLN A 356 47.65 9.83 19.80
N THR A 357 47.67 10.59 18.70
CA THR A 357 48.78 11.50 18.34
C THR A 357 48.28 12.61 17.39
N ALA A 358 48.75 13.84 17.65
CA ALA A 358 48.40 15.10 16.99
C ALA A 358 49.29 15.40 15.74
N PRO A 359 48.98 16.43 14.91
CA PRO A 359 49.11 16.39 13.45
C PRO A 359 50.39 16.97 12.85
N ILE A 360 50.71 16.54 11.61
CA ILE A 360 51.62 17.21 10.68
C ILE A 360 50.80 17.63 9.45
N ARG A 361 50.83 18.93 9.12
CA ARG A 361 50.38 19.53 7.84
C ARG A 361 51.56 19.50 6.86
N GLU A 362 51.45 19.09 5.60
CA GLU A 362 51.01 19.77 4.35
C GLU A 362 51.35 18.73 3.24
N ASP A 363 50.76 18.60 2.05
CA ASP A 363 50.03 19.51 1.19
C ASP A 363 49.37 18.70 0.04
N GLY A 364 48.31 19.26 -0.57
CA GLY A 364 47.96 18.98 -1.98
C GLY A 364 47.09 17.77 -2.34
N GLN A 365 45.80 17.77 -1.97
CA GLN A 365 44.76 17.14 -2.81
C GLN A 365 43.45 17.95 -2.71
N ALA A 366 42.99 18.43 -3.87
CA ALA A 366 41.80 19.26 -4.00
C ALA A 366 40.54 18.50 -3.53
N PRO A 367 39.64 19.13 -2.75
CA PRO A 367 38.44 18.44 -2.27
C PRO A 367 37.44 18.24 -3.41
N LEU A 368 37.04 16.99 -3.62
CA LEU A 368 35.86 16.61 -4.40
C LEU A 368 34.64 17.36 -3.83
N LYS A 369 34.06 18.26 -4.63
CA LYS A 369 32.87 19.04 -4.29
C LYS A 369 31.70 18.09 -3.99
N ARG A 370 31.04 18.28 -2.84
CA ARG A 370 29.69 17.78 -2.57
C ARG A 370 28.75 18.17 -3.71
N GLN A 371 28.12 17.19 -4.35
CA GLN A 371 26.98 17.39 -5.24
C GLN A 371 25.71 16.96 -4.51
N ASP A 372 25.32 17.74 -3.49
CA ASP A 372 24.00 17.65 -2.86
C ASP A 372 23.00 18.60 -3.55
N SER A 373 23.19 18.89 -4.84
CA SER A 373 22.43 19.94 -5.53
C SER A 373 22.07 19.50 -6.95
N ILE A 374 20.80 19.75 -7.29
CA ILE A 374 20.23 19.64 -8.64
C ILE A 374 21.20 20.30 -9.65
N PRO A 375 21.47 19.69 -10.83
CA PRO A 375 22.40 20.24 -11.81
C PRO A 375 22.08 21.71 -12.15
N CYS A 376 23.11 22.56 -12.17
CA CYS A 376 22.98 24.01 -12.34
C CYS A 376 22.48 24.42 -13.74
N HIS A 377 21.22 24.88 -13.79
CA HIS A 377 20.48 25.82 -14.65
C HIS A 377 20.95 26.34 -16.03
N LYS A 378 22.11 25.99 -16.60
CA LYS A 378 22.57 26.71 -17.81
C LYS A 378 22.04 26.21 -19.16
N GLU A 379 21.42 25.03 -19.22
CA GLU A 379 20.99 24.43 -20.50
C GLU A 379 19.55 23.87 -20.48
N TYR A 380 18.82 23.99 -19.38
CA TYR A 380 17.38 23.67 -19.37
C TYR A 380 16.60 24.93 -19.63
N ASP A 381 15.81 24.92 -20.69
CA ASP A 381 14.84 25.96 -20.96
C ASP A 381 13.67 25.75 -19.96
N GLU A 382 13.74 26.42 -18.80
CA GLU A 382 12.65 26.42 -17.81
C GLU A 382 11.30 26.79 -18.45
N GLU A 383 11.34 27.56 -19.54
CA GLU A 383 10.17 27.98 -20.30
C GLU A 383 9.59 26.84 -21.15
N GLU A 384 10.30 25.72 -21.41
CA GLU A 384 9.75 24.59 -22.17
C GLU A 384 8.60 23.91 -21.44
N TRP A 385 8.77 23.56 -20.16
CA TRP A 385 7.66 23.00 -19.38
C TRP A 385 6.56 24.04 -19.18
N ASP A 386 6.93 25.30 -18.93
CA ASP A 386 5.95 26.37 -18.75
C ASP A 386 5.09 26.60 -20.01
N ARG A 387 5.67 26.44 -21.18
CA ARG A 387 4.95 26.45 -22.47
C ARG A 387 4.03 25.23 -22.63
N VAL A 388 4.48 24.04 -22.25
CA VAL A 388 3.71 22.79 -22.38
C VAL A 388 2.42 22.82 -21.55
N TRP A 389 2.44 23.30 -20.30
CA TRP A 389 1.19 23.43 -19.53
C TRP A 389 0.35 24.64 -19.96
N ALA A 390 0.98 25.74 -20.40
CA ALA A 390 0.27 26.88 -20.97
C ALA A 390 -0.53 26.48 -22.22
N ASP A 391 -0.07 25.52 -23.00
CA ASP A 391 -0.76 25.04 -24.21
C ASP A 391 -2.06 24.28 -23.88
N VAL A 392 -2.16 23.58 -22.74
CA VAL A 392 -3.43 23.01 -22.26
C VAL A 392 -4.44 24.12 -21.98
N ALA A 393 -4.02 25.17 -21.28
CA ALA A 393 -4.89 26.31 -20.96
C ALA A 393 -5.33 27.07 -22.22
N LYS A 394 -4.41 27.31 -23.16
CA LYS A 394 -4.73 27.92 -24.47
C LYS A 394 -5.72 27.05 -25.24
N SER A 395 -5.48 25.74 -25.32
CA SER A 395 -6.36 24.82 -26.03
C SER A 395 -7.76 24.77 -25.42
N LEU A 396 -7.87 24.78 -24.09
CA LEU A 396 -9.16 24.85 -23.40
C LEU A 396 -9.87 26.18 -23.69
N ASN A 397 -9.14 27.30 -23.64
CA ASN A 397 -9.69 28.62 -23.97
C ASN A 397 -10.18 28.70 -25.42
N CYS A 398 -9.52 28.05 -26.38
CA CYS A 398 -10.00 27.95 -27.75
C CYS A 398 -11.33 27.18 -27.83
N VAL A 399 -11.48 26.09 -27.08
CA VAL A 399 -12.74 25.34 -26.99
C VAL A 399 -13.85 26.21 -26.38
N ILE A 400 -13.56 26.90 -25.28
CA ILE A 400 -14.51 27.82 -24.62
C ILE A 400 -14.97 28.91 -25.60
N ALA A 401 -14.03 29.60 -26.24
CA ALA A 401 -14.34 30.67 -27.19
C ALA A 401 -15.17 30.18 -28.40
N MET A 402 -14.94 28.94 -28.86
CA MET A 402 -15.75 28.37 -29.94
C MET A 402 -17.18 28.06 -29.47
N VAL A 403 -17.34 27.51 -28.25
CA VAL A 403 -18.68 27.26 -27.68
C VAL A 403 -19.45 28.57 -27.47
N ASP A 404 -18.78 29.62 -26.97
CA ASP A 404 -19.37 30.95 -26.82
C ASP A 404 -19.80 31.53 -28.18
N LYS A 405 -19.00 31.34 -29.22
CA LYS A 405 -19.37 31.74 -30.59
C LYS A 405 -20.58 30.96 -31.12
N LEU A 406 -20.66 29.66 -30.86
CA LEU A 406 -21.82 28.84 -31.25
C LEU A 406 -23.09 29.28 -30.50
N GLN A 407 -22.95 29.73 -29.27
CA GLN A 407 -24.03 30.30 -28.48
C GLN A 407 -24.56 31.62 -29.06
N GLU A 408 -23.67 32.49 -29.52
CA GLU A 408 -24.06 33.75 -30.18
C GLU A 408 -24.73 33.53 -31.55
N GLN A 409 -24.51 32.36 -32.16
CA GLN A 409 -25.11 31.97 -33.44
C GLN A 409 -26.50 31.35 -33.33
N GLU A 410 -27.04 31.09 -32.13
CA GLU A 410 -28.46 30.75 -32.00
C GLU A 410 -29.33 31.96 -32.39
N PRO A 411 -30.12 31.89 -33.48
CA PRO A 411 -31.00 33.00 -33.84
C PRO A 411 -32.07 33.17 -32.77
N ILE A 412 -32.25 34.42 -32.32
CA ILE A 412 -33.42 34.89 -31.56
C ILE A 412 -34.64 34.68 -32.46
N ASN A 413 -35.23 33.49 -32.44
CA ASN A 413 -36.49 33.24 -33.13
C ASN A 413 -37.62 33.36 -32.11
N ASN A 414 -38.09 34.58 -31.91
CA ASN A 414 -39.46 34.83 -31.45
C ASN A 414 -40.00 36.12 -32.07
N ASN A 415 -40.87 35.89 -33.07
CA ASN A 415 -42.03 36.68 -33.50
C ASN A 415 -41.96 37.52 -34.80
N GLN A 416 -42.84 37.09 -35.72
CA GLN A 416 -43.67 37.81 -36.71
C GLN A 416 -43.29 37.77 -38.22
N GLU A 417 -44.10 36.98 -38.97
CA GLU A 417 -44.78 37.24 -40.27
C GLU A 417 -43.92 37.67 -41.49
N GLN A 418 -44.05 37.20 -42.74
CA GLN A 418 -44.99 36.41 -43.56
C GLN A 418 -44.26 36.03 -44.89
N PRO A 419 -44.83 35.19 -45.80
CA PRO A 419 -44.11 34.63 -46.95
C PRO A 419 -44.26 35.47 -48.25
N ILE A 420 -43.17 35.68 -49.00
CA ILE A 420 -43.22 36.15 -50.40
C ILE A 420 -42.25 35.31 -51.25
N PRO A 421 -42.69 34.75 -52.40
CA PRO A 421 -41.85 33.88 -53.24
C PRO A 421 -41.23 34.65 -54.42
N LYS A 422 -39.92 34.48 -54.68
CA LYS A 422 -39.33 34.79 -56.00
C LYS A 422 -38.20 33.84 -56.41
N GLN A 423 -38.57 33.03 -57.41
CA GLN A 423 -37.87 32.69 -58.65
C GLN A 423 -36.35 32.41 -58.65
N VAL A 424 -36.05 31.21 -59.13
CA VAL A 424 -34.77 30.68 -59.60
C VAL A 424 -34.04 31.62 -60.57
N LEU A 425 -32.79 31.93 -60.26
CA LEU A 425 -31.73 32.08 -61.26
C LEU A 425 -30.50 31.34 -60.75
N ALA A 426 -30.11 30.29 -61.46
CA ALA A 426 -28.86 29.61 -61.24
C ALA A 426 -27.73 30.50 -61.74
N ASP A 427 -26.77 30.83 -60.86
CA ASP A 427 -25.43 31.20 -61.30
C ASP A 427 -24.38 30.68 -60.31
N VAL A 428 -23.33 30.14 -60.91
CA VAL A 428 -22.21 29.41 -60.34
C VAL A 428 -21.35 30.33 -59.49
N ILE A 429 -21.54 30.35 -58.17
CA ILE A 429 -20.51 30.78 -57.20
C ILE A 429 -20.66 29.90 -55.94
N THR A 430 -19.69 29.00 -55.78
CA THR A 430 -19.21 28.43 -54.50
C THR A 430 -20.26 28.08 -53.44
N SER A 431 -20.60 26.80 -53.35
CA SER A 431 -21.25 26.20 -52.18
C SER A 431 -20.32 26.26 -50.96
N HIS A 432 -20.23 27.40 -50.31
CA HIS A 432 -19.84 27.48 -48.90
C HIS A 432 -21.08 27.93 -48.14
N ASN A 433 -21.81 26.95 -47.61
CA ASN A 433 -22.70 27.21 -46.49
C ASN A 433 -21.76 27.47 -45.28
N PRO A 434 -21.69 28.68 -44.70
CA PRO A 434 -20.80 28.97 -43.57
C PRO A 434 -21.31 28.37 -42.25
N GLU A 435 -22.53 27.81 -42.27
CA GLU A 435 -23.17 27.11 -41.16
C GLU A 435 -22.65 25.67 -41.05
N GLY A 436 -21.36 25.52 -40.72
CA GLY A 436 -20.76 24.21 -40.47
C GLY A 436 -21.37 23.56 -39.22
N ASP A 437 -21.62 22.24 -39.30
CA ASP A 437 -22.02 21.39 -38.18
C ASP A 437 -21.17 21.74 -36.93
N TRP A 438 -21.82 22.00 -35.78
CA TRP A 438 -21.14 22.41 -34.54
C TRP A 438 -20.01 21.45 -34.18
N ARG A 439 -20.21 20.16 -34.49
CA ARG A 439 -19.22 19.12 -34.30
C ARG A 439 -17.99 19.30 -35.19
N GLU A 440 -18.14 19.69 -36.44
CA GLU A 440 -17.01 19.91 -37.35
C GLU A 440 -16.12 21.08 -36.91
N GLN A 441 -16.73 22.13 -36.33
CA GLN A 441 -16.00 23.28 -35.79
C GLN A 441 -15.28 22.97 -34.46
N LEU A 442 -15.90 22.16 -33.58
CA LEU A 442 -15.33 21.81 -32.27
C LEU A 442 -14.33 20.65 -32.32
N CYS A 443 -14.50 19.70 -33.24
CA CYS A 443 -13.66 18.50 -33.35
C CYS A 443 -12.15 18.79 -33.36
N PRO A 444 -11.60 19.68 -34.21
CA PRO A 444 -10.15 19.94 -34.21
C PRO A 444 -9.64 20.54 -32.90
N LEU A 445 -10.45 21.38 -32.23
CA LEU A 445 -10.09 22.00 -30.96
C LEU A 445 -10.10 20.99 -29.80
N VAL A 446 -11.08 20.10 -29.78
CA VAL A 446 -11.17 19.00 -28.81
C VAL A 446 -10.05 18.00 -28.99
N VAL A 447 -9.74 17.61 -30.24
CA VAL A 447 -8.59 16.74 -30.53
C VAL A 447 -7.30 17.39 -30.03
N ARG A 448 -7.10 18.69 -30.31
CA ARG A 448 -5.93 19.42 -29.82
C ARG A 448 -5.84 19.43 -28.29
N LEU A 449 -6.95 19.63 -27.59
CA LEU A 449 -6.99 19.59 -26.13
C LEU A 449 -6.58 18.22 -25.60
N LYS A 450 -7.13 17.15 -26.17
CA LYS A 450 -6.80 15.76 -25.79
C LYS A 450 -5.32 15.47 -26.01
N GLU A 451 -4.75 15.93 -27.12
CA GLU A 451 -3.31 15.81 -27.41
C GLU A 451 -2.46 16.57 -26.39
N CYS A 452 -2.75 17.84 -26.12
CA CYS A 452 -2.01 18.64 -25.13
C CYS A 452 -2.04 18.00 -23.73
N VAL A 453 -3.21 17.51 -23.30
CA VAL A 453 -3.36 16.81 -22.01
C VAL A 453 -2.56 15.50 -22.00
N ALA A 454 -2.63 14.71 -23.08
CA ALA A 454 -1.85 13.46 -23.19
C ALA A 454 -0.34 13.73 -23.15
N GLU A 455 0.14 14.78 -23.81
CA GLU A 455 1.55 15.17 -23.83
C GLU A 455 2.08 15.51 -22.43
N VAL A 456 1.32 16.30 -21.68
CA VAL A 456 1.61 16.68 -20.28
C VAL A 456 1.61 15.45 -19.38
N VAL A 457 0.63 14.56 -19.53
CA VAL A 457 0.54 13.30 -18.77
C VAL A 457 1.79 12.44 -19.01
N VAL A 458 2.21 12.27 -20.26
CA VAL A 458 3.39 11.45 -20.58
C VAL A 458 4.64 12.03 -19.92
N ARG A 459 4.86 13.34 -19.98
CA ARG A 459 6.02 13.98 -19.34
C ARG A 459 5.97 13.87 -17.82
N ALA A 460 4.85 14.22 -17.20
CA ALA A 460 4.68 14.13 -15.76
C ALA A 460 4.84 12.69 -15.26
N ARG A 461 4.26 11.71 -15.96
CA ARG A 461 4.40 10.29 -15.64
C ARG A 461 5.86 9.87 -15.67
N ARG A 462 6.59 10.17 -16.75
CA ARG A 462 8.01 9.83 -16.84
C ARG A 462 8.84 10.48 -15.75
N ALA A 463 8.61 11.77 -15.46
CA ALA A 463 9.32 12.47 -14.40
C ALA A 463 9.07 11.85 -13.02
N MET A 464 7.81 11.58 -12.67
CA MET A 464 7.47 10.94 -11.39
C MET A 464 7.97 9.50 -11.31
N THR A 465 7.91 8.73 -12.40
CA THR A 465 8.51 7.39 -12.46
C THR A 465 10.03 7.47 -12.30
N PHE A 466 10.69 8.52 -12.77
CA PHE A 466 12.14 8.73 -12.58
C PHE A 466 12.49 9.06 -11.12
N VAL A 467 11.63 9.79 -10.40
CA VAL A 467 11.74 9.96 -8.94
C VAL A 467 11.66 8.59 -8.24
N LEU A 468 10.68 7.77 -8.61
CA LEU A 468 10.51 6.44 -8.01
C LEU A 468 11.62 5.46 -8.41
N LEU A 469 12.22 5.60 -9.60
CA LEU A 469 13.42 4.85 -9.97
C LEU A 469 14.59 5.19 -9.05
N GLN A 470 14.84 6.47 -8.81
CA GLN A 470 15.90 6.92 -7.90
C GLN A 470 15.66 6.42 -6.48
N GLU A 471 14.43 6.48 -5.99
CA GLU A 471 14.07 5.90 -4.70
C GLU A 471 14.38 4.39 -4.63
N ALA A 472 13.93 3.63 -5.63
CA ALA A 472 14.10 2.19 -5.68
C ALA A 472 15.57 1.78 -5.84
N ALA A 473 16.38 2.62 -6.48
CA ALA A 473 17.81 2.45 -6.62
C ALA A 473 18.59 2.72 -5.33
N CYS A 474 18.25 3.80 -4.61
CA CYS A 474 18.83 4.14 -3.32
C CYS A 474 18.41 3.17 -2.21
N SER A 475 17.32 2.44 -2.44
CA SER A 475 16.95 1.33 -1.59
C SER A 475 17.91 0.17 -1.86
N ILE A 476 18.77 -0.15 -0.89
CA ILE A 476 19.63 -1.36 -0.84
C ILE A 476 18.80 -2.60 -1.25
N PRO A 477 19.36 -3.75 -1.68
CA PRO A 477 18.59 -5.01 -1.80
C PRO A 477 17.61 -5.27 -0.65
N GLN A 478 17.96 -4.80 0.56
CA GLN A 478 17.15 -4.86 1.77
C GLN A 478 15.78 -4.18 1.65
N GLY A 479 15.61 -3.08 0.90
CA GLY A 479 14.33 -2.36 0.82
C GLY A 479 13.19 -3.23 0.26
N LEU A 480 13.49 -4.08 -0.73
CA LEU A 480 12.52 -5.03 -1.28
C LEU A 480 12.26 -6.22 -0.33
N PHE A 481 13.27 -6.68 0.41
CA PHE A 481 13.07 -7.68 1.46
C PHE A 481 12.19 -7.16 2.60
N LEU A 482 12.37 -5.90 3.00
CA LEU A 482 11.52 -5.25 4.01
C LEU A 482 10.09 -5.07 3.51
N LYS A 483 9.93 -4.71 2.23
CA LYS A 483 8.61 -4.68 1.58
C LYS A 483 7.96 -6.07 1.58
N GLN A 484 8.69 -7.13 1.26
CA GLN A 484 8.17 -8.51 1.35
C GLN A 484 7.78 -8.88 2.78
N ARG A 485 8.61 -8.54 3.79
CA ARG A 485 8.27 -8.76 5.20
C ARG A 485 6.99 -8.04 5.60
N ARG A 486 6.82 -6.79 5.18
CA ARG A 486 5.61 -5.98 5.39
C ARG A 486 4.38 -6.59 4.71
N ASP A 487 4.52 -7.03 3.46
CA ASP A 487 3.46 -7.71 2.70
C ASP A 487 3.02 -9.01 3.41
N VAL A 488 3.97 -9.77 3.98
CA VAL A 488 3.69 -10.99 4.76
C VAL A 488 2.87 -10.69 6.02
N VAL A 489 3.36 -9.77 6.85
CA VAL A 489 2.70 -9.43 8.12
C VAL A 489 1.33 -8.81 7.87
N PHE A 490 1.22 -7.91 6.89
CA PHE A 490 -0.06 -7.31 6.50
C PHE A 490 -1.06 -8.36 6.01
N SER A 491 -0.61 -9.34 5.23
CA SER A 491 -1.48 -10.44 4.77
C SER A 491 -2.07 -11.25 5.92
N GLN A 492 -1.25 -11.58 6.93
CA GLN A 492 -1.70 -12.30 8.11
C GLN A 492 -2.70 -11.45 8.93
N ALA A 493 -2.41 -10.16 9.13
CA ALA A 493 -3.27 -9.22 9.84
C ALA A 493 -4.61 -8.98 9.12
N LEU A 494 -4.60 -8.81 7.80
CA LEU A 494 -5.82 -8.59 7.00
C LEU A 494 -6.74 -9.82 7.03
N ALA A 495 -6.17 -11.03 6.96
CA ALA A 495 -6.95 -12.25 7.06
C ALA A 495 -7.67 -12.36 8.43
N ALA A 496 -7.00 -12.00 9.52
CA ALA A 496 -7.60 -11.95 10.85
C ALA A 496 -8.69 -10.87 10.96
N LEU A 497 -8.42 -9.66 10.45
CA LEU A 497 -9.39 -8.57 10.42
C LEU A 497 -10.65 -8.94 9.62
N ALA A 498 -10.49 -9.48 8.41
CA ALA A 498 -11.60 -9.89 7.56
C ALA A 498 -12.40 -11.03 8.20
N CYS A 499 -11.73 -11.99 8.84
CA CYS A 499 -12.36 -13.05 9.62
C CYS A 499 -13.26 -12.48 10.72
N GLY A 500 -12.73 -11.58 11.54
CA GLY A 500 -13.49 -10.92 12.61
C GLY A 500 -14.64 -10.06 12.09
N PHE A 501 -14.41 -9.29 11.02
CA PHE A 501 -15.46 -8.47 10.43
C PHE A 501 -16.61 -9.31 9.88
N VAL A 502 -16.33 -10.38 9.14
CA VAL A 502 -17.36 -11.30 8.62
C VAL A 502 -18.15 -11.93 9.75
N MET A 503 -17.45 -12.42 10.79
CA MET A 503 -18.09 -13.02 11.96
C MET A 503 -19.04 -12.01 12.66
N ARG A 504 -18.54 -10.81 12.93
CA ARG A 504 -19.30 -9.76 13.63
C ARG A 504 -20.43 -9.18 12.79
N LEU A 505 -20.25 -9.10 11.47
CA LEU A 505 -21.30 -8.68 10.53
C LEU A 505 -22.45 -9.68 10.55
N TYR A 506 -22.16 -10.98 10.45
CA TYR A 506 -23.19 -12.02 10.45
C TYR A 506 -23.92 -12.11 11.80
N ALA A 507 -23.21 -11.94 12.91
CA ALA A 507 -23.82 -11.87 14.24
C ALA A 507 -24.64 -10.59 14.46
N GLY A 508 -24.22 -9.48 13.86
CA GLY A 508 -24.74 -8.13 14.11
C GLY A 508 -25.80 -7.63 13.13
N MET A 509 -26.32 -8.46 12.23
CA MET A 509 -27.25 -8.00 11.19
C MET A 509 -28.57 -7.46 11.75
N GLU A 510 -28.99 -7.93 12.92
CA GLU A 510 -30.21 -7.47 13.61
C GLU A 510 -29.91 -6.38 14.64
N ASP A 511 -28.63 -6.14 14.93
CA ASP A 511 -28.15 -5.13 15.87
C ASP A 511 -28.13 -3.75 15.19
N LYS A 512 -29.23 -3.00 15.38
CA LYS A 512 -29.37 -1.64 14.84
C LYS A 512 -28.30 -0.68 15.35
N GLY A 513 -27.80 -0.88 16.58
CA GLY A 513 -26.75 -0.06 17.16
C GLY A 513 -25.43 -0.27 16.42
N PHE A 514 -25.04 -1.53 16.25
CA PHE A 514 -23.86 -1.91 15.46
C PHE A 514 -23.93 -1.39 14.03
N LEU A 515 -25.05 -1.59 13.32
CA LEU A 515 -25.18 -1.11 11.94
C LEU A 515 -25.10 0.42 11.84
N ARG A 516 -25.67 1.14 12.82
CA ARG A 516 -25.58 2.60 12.89
C ARG A 516 -24.14 3.06 13.15
N GLN A 517 -23.44 2.44 14.11
CA GLN A 517 -22.02 2.71 14.37
C GLN A 517 -21.17 2.45 13.12
N LEU A 518 -21.39 1.32 12.45
CA LEU A 518 -20.64 0.91 11.27
C LEU A 518 -20.78 1.94 10.13
N HIS A 519 -21.98 2.48 9.93
CA HIS A 519 -22.22 3.51 8.90
C HIS A 519 -21.64 4.90 9.26
N LEU A 520 -21.80 5.32 10.51
CA LEU A 520 -21.44 6.68 10.96
C LEU A 520 -19.94 6.81 11.22
N VAL A 521 -19.37 5.86 11.94
CA VAL A 521 -17.98 5.90 12.40
C VAL A 521 -17.12 4.96 11.58
N GLY A 522 -17.54 3.70 11.42
CA GLY A 522 -16.75 2.64 10.81
C GLY A 522 -16.48 1.48 11.77
N LEU A 523 -15.47 0.68 11.47
CA LEU A 523 -15.07 -0.49 12.24
C LEU A 523 -13.89 -0.15 13.15
N VAL A 524 -14.07 -0.26 14.46
CA VAL A 524 -12.96 -0.31 15.42
C VAL A 524 -12.48 -1.75 15.55
N ALA A 525 -11.23 -2.01 15.20
CA ALA A 525 -10.66 -3.34 15.22
C ALA A 525 -9.64 -3.46 16.36
N GLN A 526 -10.05 -4.09 17.45
CA GLN A 526 -9.21 -4.32 18.63
C GLN A 526 -8.41 -5.61 18.48
N PHE A 527 -7.09 -5.48 18.57
CA PHE A 527 -6.14 -6.58 18.64
C PHE A 527 -5.50 -6.60 20.01
N GLU A 528 -5.52 -7.76 20.66
CA GLU A 528 -4.86 -7.97 21.93
C GLU A 528 -3.70 -8.93 21.75
N SER A 529 -2.53 -8.53 22.25
CA SER A 529 -1.31 -9.32 22.22
C SER A 529 -0.90 -9.71 23.64
N LEU A 530 -0.47 -10.96 23.77
CA LEU A 530 0.08 -11.53 25.00
C LEU A 530 1.61 -11.71 24.92
N LEU A 531 2.23 -11.27 23.82
CA LEU A 531 3.67 -11.39 23.61
C LEU A 531 4.48 -10.58 24.63
N SER A 532 5.56 -11.17 25.14
CA SER A 532 6.51 -10.45 25.98
C SER A 532 7.46 -9.60 25.15
N THR A 533 8.15 -8.65 25.79
CA THR A 533 9.18 -7.85 25.14
C THR A 533 10.56 -8.53 25.16
N TYR A 534 10.61 -9.85 25.26
CA TYR A 534 11.85 -10.62 25.42
C TYR A 534 12.18 -11.48 24.18
N SER A 535 13.48 -11.64 23.89
CA SER A 535 14.01 -12.55 22.86
C SER A 535 13.39 -12.33 21.46
N GLU A 536 12.76 -13.33 20.85
CA GLU A 536 12.14 -13.24 19.53
C GLU A 536 10.77 -12.57 19.57
N GLU A 537 10.09 -12.55 20.72
CA GLU A 537 8.72 -12.02 20.85
C GLU A 537 8.68 -10.49 20.68
N ILE A 538 9.73 -9.77 21.06
CA ILE A 538 9.83 -8.34 20.73
C ILE A 538 9.92 -8.11 19.21
N GLY A 539 10.60 -9.00 18.48
CA GLY A 539 10.64 -8.93 17.02
C GLY A 539 9.29 -9.27 16.38
N MET A 540 8.52 -10.17 17.00
CA MET A 540 7.15 -10.46 16.59
C MET A 540 6.22 -9.28 16.86
N LEU A 541 6.35 -8.61 18.00
CA LEU A 541 5.61 -7.39 18.33
C LEU A 541 5.93 -6.26 17.34
N GLU A 542 7.21 -6.06 17.01
CA GLU A 542 7.65 -5.06 16.03
C GLU A 542 7.15 -5.36 14.60
N ASP A 543 6.91 -6.63 14.25
CA ASP A 543 6.20 -7.01 13.03
C ASP A 543 4.71 -6.66 13.16
N MET A 544 4.05 -7.19 14.19
CA MET A 544 2.62 -7.09 14.45
C MET A 544 2.14 -5.64 14.53
N GLU A 545 2.89 -4.77 15.20
CA GLU A 545 2.60 -3.33 15.32
C GLU A 545 2.48 -2.67 13.93
N VAL A 546 3.46 -2.91 13.05
CA VAL A 546 3.45 -2.35 11.69
C VAL A 546 2.30 -2.96 10.88
N GLY A 547 2.12 -4.27 10.95
CA GLY A 547 1.07 -4.97 10.21
C GLY A 547 -0.34 -4.53 10.58
N ILE A 548 -0.60 -4.33 11.88
CA ILE A 548 -1.89 -3.86 12.40
C ILE A 548 -2.08 -2.38 12.10
N SER A 549 -1.05 -1.56 12.28
CA SER A 549 -1.11 -0.14 11.91
C SER A 549 -1.54 0.00 10.45
N ASP A 550 -0.94 -0.75 9.53
CA ASP A 550 -1.26 -0.69 8.10
C ASP A 550 -2.71 -1.07 7.74
N LEU A 551 -3.46 -1.69 8.64
CA LEU A 551 -4.90 -1.94 8.44
C LEU A 551 -5.72 -0.65 8.33
N HIS A 552 -5.17 0.51 8.75
CA HIS A 552 -5.79 1.83 8.52
C HIS A 552 -6.01 2.13 7.02
N ARG A 553 -5.36 1.38 6.12
CA ARG A 553 -5.45 1.51 4.66
C ARG A 553 -6.59 0.68 4.06
N VAL A 554 -7.29 -0.07 4.89
CA VAL A 554 -8.33 -1.01 4.50
C VAL A 554 -9.68 -0.37 4.76
N ALA A 555 -10.57 -0.50 3.79
CA ALA A 555 -11.98 -0.25 3.98
C ALA A 555 -12.80 -1.49 3.64
N PHE A 556 -13.90 -1.71 4.34
CA PHE A 556 -14.87 -2.73 3.98
C PHE A 556 -15.98 -2.14 3.12
N LYS A 557 -16.53 -2.96 2.23
CA LYS A 557 -17.75 -2.61 1.50
C LYS A 557 -18.67 -3.82 1.49
N ILE A 558 -19.88 -3.65 1.98
CA ILE A 558 -20.88 -4.71 1.96
C ILE A 558 -21.54 -4.68 0.58
N THR A 559 -21.55 -5.82 -0.11
CA THR A 559 -22.07 -5.94 -1.48
C THR A 559 -23.16 -6.99 -1.55
N GLN A 560 -23.99 -6.92 -2.59
CA GLN A 560 -24.97 -7.97 -2.86
C GLN A 560 -24.28 -9.09 -3.66
N ALA A 561 -24.40 -10.33 -3.19
CA ALA A 561 -23.92 -11.51 -3.90
C ALA A 561 -24.66 -11.71 -5.23
N LYS A 562 -23.97 -12.31 -6.21
CA LYS A 562 -24.56 -12.65 -7.52
C LYS A 562 -25.54 -13.82 -7.39
N THR A 563 -25.13 -14.83 -6.64
CA THR A 563 -25.92 -16.02 -6.32
C THR A 563 -25.71 -16.38 -4.85
N ASP A 564 -26.51 -17.31 -4.33
CA ASP A 564 -26.34 -17.85 -2.98
C ASP A 564 -25.34 -19.03 -2.96
N ASP A 565 -24.56 -19.23 -4.03
CA ASP A 565 -23.47 -20.22 -4.06
C ASP A 565 -22.35 -19.81 -3.07
N PRO A 566 -21.83 -20.72 -2.22
CA PRO A 566 -20.73 -20.43 -1.31
C PRO A 566 -19.50 -19.76 -1.94
N CYS A 567 -19.24 -19.96 -3.24
CA CYS A 567 -18.15 -19.31 -3.95
C CYS A 567 -18.39 -17.81 -4.15
N ASP A 568 -19.63 -17.41 -4.43
CA ASP A 568 -20.05 -16.01 -4.62
C ASP A 568 -20.21 -15.26 -3.29
N LEU A 569 -20.15 -15.99 -2.16
CA LEU A 569 -20.21 -15.45 -0.80
C LEU A 569 -18.82 -15.23 -0.17
N GLN A 570 -17.73 -15.53 -0.89
CA GLN A 570 -16.38 -15.26 -0.40
C GLN A 570 -16.04 -13.76 -0.47
N PRO A 571 -15.41 -13.18 0.56
CA PRO A 571 -14.85 -11.84 0.50
C PRO A 571 -13.81 -11.67 -0.61
N VAL A 572 -13.87 -10.53 -1.30
CA VAL A 572 -12.98 -10.18 -2.40
C VAL A 572 -12.14 -8.96 -2.03
N VAL A 573 -10.82 -9.05 -2.19
CA VAL A 573 -9.87 -7.96 -1.95
C VAL A 573 -9.53 -7.29 -3.27
N ILE A 574 -9.74 -5.97 -3.34
CA ILE A 574 -9.36 -5.13 -4.48
C ILE A 574 -8.48 -3.97 -4.02
N GLY A 575 -7.71 -3.40 -4.93
CA GLY A 575 -6.87 -2.23 -4.66
C GLY A 575 -5.37 -2.49 -4.80
N ARG A 576 -4.57 -1.83 -3.95
CA ARG A 576 -3.10 -1.83 -3.98
C ARG A 576 -2.53 -1.58 -2.59
N ARG A 577 -1.23 -1.73 -2.37
CA ARG A 577 -0.56 -1.61 -1.04
C ARG A 577 -0.91 -0.37 -0.20
N ASN A 578 -1.26 0.74 -0.83
CA ASN A 578 -1.59 1.98 -0.12
C ASN A 578 -3.09 2.12 0.19
N HIS A 579 -3.95 1.32 -0.44
CA HIS A 579 -5.39 1.38 -0.24
C HIS A 579 -6.06 0.08 -0.72
N TYR A 580 -6.70 -0.63 0.20
CA TYR A 580 -7.44 -1.85 -0.08
C TYR A 580 -8.93 -1.66 0.22
N THR A 581 -9.77 -2.29 -0.58
CA THR A 581 -11.18 -2.48 -0.27
C THR A 581 -11.46 -3.97 -0.19
N VAL A 582 -12.05 -4.42 0.92
CA VAL A 582 -12.56 -5.79 1.07
C VAL A 582 -14.06 -5.77 0.87
N GLU A 583 -14.50 -6.30 -0.27
CA GLU A 583 -15.91 -6.47 -0.58
C GLU A 583 -16.43 -7.73 0.11
N VAL A 584 -17.46 -7.59 0.94
CA VAL A 584 -18.10 -8.70 1.68
C VAL A 584 -19.49 -8.92 1.10
N PRO A 585 -19.66 -9.95 0.25
CA PRO A 585 -20.95 -10.24 -0.37
C PRO A 585 -21.93 -10.86 0.61
N LEU A 586 -23.19 -10.43 0.55
CA LEU A 586 -24.31 -11.00 1.29
C LEU A 586 -25.40 -11.54 0.33
N PRO A 587 -26.08 -12.64 0.68
CA PRO A 587 -27.26 -13.13 -0.02
C PRO A 587 -28.29 -12.03 -0.22
N ARG A 588 -28.98 -12.06 -1.36
CA ARG A 588 -29.89 -10.98 -1.77
C ARG A 588 -30.92 -10.63 -0.71
N LEU A 589 -31.50 -11.64 -0.06
CA LEU A 589 -32.55 -11.45 0.93
C LEU A 589 -32.04 -10.75 2.19
N VAL A 590 -30.81 -11.06 2.60
CA VAL A 590 -30.13 -10.47 3.75
C VAL A 590 -29.66 -9.05 3.42
N PHE A 591 -29.06 -8.85 2.24
CA PHE A 591 -28.62 -7.53 1.80
C PHE A 591 -29.79 -6.52 1.77
N GLN A 592 -30.99 -6.99 1.41
CA GLN A 592 -32.21 -6.17 1.40
C GLN A 592 -32.71 -5.72 2.78
N THR A 593 -32.28 -6.32 3.88
CA THR A 593 -32.68 -5.87 5.24
C THR A 593 -31.79 -4.75 5.78
N LEU A 594 -30.61 -4.52 5.18
CA LEU A 594 -29.67 -3.52 5.65
C LEU A 594 -30.20 -2.07 5.51
N PRO A 595 -29.69 -1.13 6.33
CA PRO A 595 -29.94 0.31 6.16
C PRO A 595 -29.54 0.80 4.75
N HIS A 596 -30.26 1.80 4.23
CA HIS A 596 -30.04 2.32 2.88
C HIS A 596 -28.61 2.84 2.70
N GLU A 597 -28.08 3.46 3.74
CA GLU A 597 -26.78 4.10 3.76
C GLU A 597 -25.61 3.09 3.65
N ILE A 598 -25.84 1.84 4.08
CA ILE A 598 -24.89 0.73 3.89
C ILE A 598 -25.05 0.13 2.49
N LYS A 599 -26.30 0.03 2.00
CA LYS A 599 -26.60 -0.50 0.66
C LYS A 599 -26.06 0.34 -0.49
N GLU A 600 -25.92 1.65 -0.29
CA GLU A 600 -25.25 2.56 -1.25
C GLU A 600 -23.78 2.19 -1.50
N GLY A 601 -23.21 1.28 -0.70
CA GLY A 601 -21.86 0.78 -0.89
C GLY A 601 -20.79 1.75 -0.40
N LYS A 602 -21.13 2.59 0.59
CA LYS A 602 -20.18 3.46 1.28
C LYS A 602 -19.05 2.60 1.88
N ALA A 603 -17.81 3.05 1.68
CA ALA A 603 -16.64 2.41 2.24
C ALA A 603 -16.63 2.60 3.77
N LEU A 604 -16.55 1.49 4.49
CA LEU A 604 -16.51 1.41 5.95
C LEU A 604 -15.04 1.45 6.38
N GLN A 605 -14.62 2.57 6.97
CA GLN A 605 -13.23 2.75 7.38
C GLN A 605 -12.87 1.87 8.58
N VAL A 606 -11.61 1.46 8.63
CA VAL A 606 -11.08 0.61 9.71
C VAL A 606 -10.15 1.44 10.60
N TYR A 607 -10.38 1.34 11.91
CA TYR A 607 -9.58 1.96 12.96
C TYR A 607 -8.93 0.84 13.79
N PRO A 608 -7.72 0.41 13.45
CA PRO A 608 -7.02 -0.63 14.19
C PRO A 608 -6.46 -0.09 15.51
N VAL A 609 -6.62 -0.86 16.58
CA VAL A 609 -6.04 -0.60 17.90
C VAL A 609 -5.32 -1.86 18.38
N LEU A 610 -4.09 -1.72 18.83
CA LEU A 610 -3.29 -2.80 19.39
C LEU A 610 -3.05 -2.56 20.87
N PHE A 611 -3.55 -3.46 21.71
CA PHE A 611 -3.21 -3.54 23.12
C PHE A 611 -2.23 -4.69 23.33
N ASN A 612 -1.07 -4.42 23.93
CA ASN A 612 -0.17 -5.48 24.36
C ASN A 612 -0.18 -5.57 25.88
N VAL A 613 -0.63 -6.71 26.39
CA VAL A 613 -0.67 -7.00 27.83
C VAL A 613 0.66 -7.59 28.28
N GLY A 614 1.27 -8.46 27.47
CA GLY A 614 2.54 -9.12 27.77
C GLY A 614 2.47 -10.07 28.96
N ILE A 615 2.26 -11.37 28.71
CA ILE A 615 2.18 -12.38 29.77
C ILE A 615 3.49 -13.17 29.81
N ASN A 616 4.42 -12.78 30.69
CA ASN A 616 5.63 -13.56 30.99
C ASN A 616 6.19 -13.23 32.38
N GLU A 617 6.62 -14.23 33.15
CA GLU A 617 7.31 -14.05 34.44
C GLU A 617 8.62 -13.24 34.29
N GLN A 618 9.27 -13.29 33.12
CA GLN A 618 10.45 -12.48 32.83
C GLN A 618 10.14 -11.04 32.41
N GLN A 619 8.89 -10.71 32.06
CA GLN A 619 8.45 -9.33 31.84
C GLN A 619 8.58 -8.53 33.15
N THR A 620 8.19 -9.14 34.28
CA THR A 620 8.32 -8.55 35.61
C THR A 620 9.79 -8.26 35.99
N ILE A 621 10.76 -9.01 35.44
CA ILE A 621 12.20 -8.82 35.67
C ILE A 621 12.78 -7.74 34.73
N ALA A 622 12.30 -7.69 33.49
CA ALA A 622 12.69 -6.67 32.51
C ALA A 622 12.21 -5.26 32.94
N ASP A 623 10.99 -5.15 33.44
CA ASP A 623 10.43 -3.90 33.98
C ASP A 623 11.24 -3.40 35.19
N ARG A 624 11.74 -4.32 36.03
CA ARG A 624 12.60 -3.99 37.18
C ARG A 624 14.02 -3.56 36.78
N SER A 625 14.48 -3.91 35.57
CA SER A 625 15.82 -3.56 35.05
C SER A 625 15.79 -2.28 34.20
N ALA A 626 14.68 -2.01 33.51
CA ALA A 626 14.47 -0.78 32.72
C ALA A 626 14.38 0.48 33.60
N MET A 627 13.93 0.36 34.86
CA MET A 627 13.94 1.46 35.84
C MET A 627 15.34 2.02 36.15
N PHE A 628 16.43 1.30 35.82
CA PHE A 628 17.80 1.73 36.13
C PHE A 628 18.59 2.24 34.92
N SER A 629 18.00 2.29 33.71
CA SER A 629 18.74 2.64 32.50
C SER A 629 17.97 3.60 31.57
N ASN A 630 18.36 4.88 31.65
CA ASN A 630 18.22 5.95 30.64
C ASN A 630 16.92 6.80 30.64
N PRO A 631 16.98 8.12 30.93
CA PRO A 631 15.80 9.00 31.00
C PRO A 631 15.30 9.63 29.68
N ASP A 632 15.95 9.42 28.53
CA ASP A 632 15.69 10.22 27.31
C ASP A 632 15.19 9.40 26.07
N GLY A 633 14.27 8.45 26.26
CA GLY A 633 13.59 7.72 25.16
C GLY A 633 12.11 8.10 25.05
N PRO A 634 11.47 8.02 23.85
CA PRO A 634 10.05 8.33 23.70
C PRO A 634 9.21 7.34 24.54
N GLU A 635 8.33 7.90 25.38
CA GLU A 635 7.55 7.17 26.38
C GLU A 635 6.76 6.00 25.76
N ARG A 636 7.03 4.80 26.27
CA ARG A 636 6.44 3.54 25.87
C ARG A 636 5.41 3.18 26.92
N PHE A 637 4.13 3.48 26.70
CA PHE A 637 3.08 3.13 27.66
C PHE A 637 2.70 1.64 27.52
N THR A 638 3.25 0.81 28.39
CA THR A 638 2.78 -0.56 28.69
C THR A 638 1.77 -0.49 29.82
N TRP A 639 0.55 -0.96 29.60
CA TRP A 639 -0.50 -1.03 30.64
C TRP A 639 -0.38 -2.39 31.37
N ASN A 640 -0.09 -2.37 32.68
CA ASN A 640 -0.08 -3.54 33.55
C ASN A 640 -1.22 -3.42 34.57
N PRO A 641 -2.28 -4.26 34.52
CA PRO A 641 -3.29 -4.26 35.58
C PRO A 641 -2.73 -5.04 36.80
N GLY A 642 -2.34 -4.31 37.85
CA GLY A 642 -2.13 -4.90 39.17
C GLY A 642 -3.46 -5.26 39.85
N PRO A 643 -3.48 -6.21 40.80
CA PRO A 643 -4.72 -6.72 41.36
C PRO A 643 -5.17 -5.85 42.54
N GLU A 644 -5.75 -4.68 42.27
CA GLU A 644 -6.57 -3.92 43.23
C GLU A 644 -7.20 -2.71 42.49
N CYS A 645 -8.23 -2.96 41.68
CA CYS A 645 -9.06 -1.89 41.14
C CYS A 645 -9.87 -1.26 42.29
N SER A 646 -9.58 0.00 42.61
CA SER A 646 -10.48 0.85 43.39
C SER A 646 -10.99 1.98 42.51
N ASP A 647 -12.26 2.35 42.69
CA ASP A 647 -13.11 3.17 41.82
C ASP A 647 -12.67 4.65 41.61
N GLU A 648 -11.39 4.99 41.84
CA GLU A 648 -10.85 6.35 41.66
C GLU A 648 -9.92 6.51 40.42
N GLU A 649 -9.55 5.44 39.73
CA GLU A 649 -8.63 5.49 38.57
C GLU A 649 -9.31 5.64 37.19
N GLU A 650 -10.63 5.83 37.14
CA GLU A 650 -11.36 6.18 35.90
C GLU A 650 -11.06 7.62 35.42
N LYS A 651 -10.27 8.39 36.20
CA LYS A 651 -9.99 9.81 35.97
C LYS A 651 -8.58 10.13 35.47
N GLU A 652 -7.70 9.13 35.36
CA GLU A 652 -6.31 9.29 34.91
C GLU A 652 -6.00 8.55 33.59
N CYS A 653 -7.03 8.27 32.79
CA CYS A 653 -6.91 7.80 31.40
C CYS A 653 -6.56 8.97 30.43
N GLY A 654 -5.50 9.73 30.74
CA GLY A 654 -5.22 11.04 30.15
C GLY A 654 -4.46 11.07 28.82
N ASP A 655 -3.60 10.10 28.52
CA ASP A 655 -2.59 10.31 27.45
C ASP A 655 -2.83 9.51 26.15
N THR A 656 -3.87 8.66 26.09
CA THR A 656 -4.37 8.12 24.81
C THR A 656 -5.32 9.08 24.09
N VAL A 657 -5.75 10.16 24.78
CA VAL A 657 -6.59 11.24 24.24
C VAL A 657 -5.80 12.19 23.31
N ALA A 658 -4.47 12.08 23.27
CA ALA A 658 -3.61 12.99 22.51
C ALA A 658 -3.85 12.95 20.97
N ARG A 659 -4.39 11.86 20.41
CA ARG A 659 -4.81 11.83 18.98
C ARG A 659 -6.31 12.00 18.73
N TRP A 660 -7.11 11.96 19.79
CA TRP A 660 -8.51 12.41 19.73
C TRP A 660 -8.59 13.95 19.69
N ASN A 661 -7.61 14.61 20.35
CA ASN A 661 -7.04 15.97 20.17
C ASN A 661 -7.08 16.62 18.78
N ASP A 662 -6.97 15.85 17.71
CA ASP A 662 -6.71 16.39 16.37
C ASP A 662 -7.90 16.28 15.40
N LEU A 663 -9.01 15.66 15.82
CA LEU A 663 -10.25 15.64 15.05
C LEU A 663 -10.97 17.00 15.13
N PRO A 664 -11.53 17.53 14.02
CA PRO A 664 -12.36 18.74 14.05
C PRO A 664 -13.49 18.62 15.09
N THR A 665 -13.74 19.70 15.84
CA THR A 665 -14.65 19.72 17.00
C THR A 665 -16.07 19.19 16.71
N ALA A 666 -16.52 19.26 15.46
CA ALA A 666 -17.83 18.74 15.02
C ALA A 666 -17.95 17.20 15.06
N GLU A 667 -16.84 16.46 15.02
CA GLU A 667 -16.84 14.98 15.07
C GLU A 667 -16.76 14.44 16.50
N ARG A 668 -16.27 15.23 17.47
CA ARG A 668 -16.21 14.83 18.89
C ARG A 668 -17.57 14.87 19.58
N ASP A 669 -18.41 15.84 19.22
CA ASP A 669 -19.72 16.04 19.85
C ASP A 669 -20.74 14.94 19.48
N GLN A 670 -20.51 14.17 18.42
CA GLN A 670 -21.38 13.05 18.03
C GLN A 670 -21.09 11.75 18.79
N VAL A 671 -19.87 11.56 19.31
CA VAL A 671 -19.50 10.31 20.00
C VAL A 671 -19.88 10.34 21.49
N HIS A 672 -19.96 11.52 22.12
CA HIS A 672 -20.40 11.65 23.51
C HIS A 672 -21.93 11.52 23.73
N GLN A 673 -22.74 11.36 22.67
CA GLN A 673 -24.20 11.17 22.76
C GLN A 673 -24.68 9.74 22.41
N LEU A 674 -23.76 8.78 22.30
CA LEU A 674 -24.02 7.34 22.17
C LEU A 674 -23.37 6.60 23.33
#